data_AF-A0A6L9ZHQ0-F1
#
_entry.id   AF-A0A6L9ZHQ0-F1
#
_cell.length_a   1.000
_cell.length_b   1.000
_cell.length_c   1.000
_cell.angle_alpha   90.00
_cell.angle_beta   90.00
_cell.angle_gamma   90.00
#
_symmetry.space_group_name_H-M   'P 1'
#
loop_
_entity.id
_entity.type
_entity.pdbx_description
1 polymer ?
#
loop_
_entity_poly.entity_id
_entity_poly.type
_entity_poly.pdbx_seq_one_letter_code
_entity_poly.pdbx_strand_id
1 'polypeptide(L)'
;MRILVTGGAGFLGSHLIDRLMEQGHEVICLDNFYTGTKRNILKWLNHPYFELIRHDITEPIRLEADQIYHLACPASPIHYQYNPVKTIKTNVMGTLNMLGLAKRVNARFFLASTSEVYGDPDVHPQTEEYRGNVNCIGIRSCFDPKTEILTEAGWVAFPELQPELKVATLNPEGKVEYHIPDEYIVQSYIGEMYRFANGNFDFCVTPNHWMYVRSETEKLQFIRADEDKSWQSLRALTGGDFGGEEVEWFELGYPPRNAKVKVEKIFMDDWLEFFGYYISEGCVDVRKMSRVVGGNDYDVADYNVLIARENSEGGLKIANCLSRLGFDFTETLSDSDDAQFRICSKQLAEILLPLGKSGEKYIPREFFGLSKRQLLILFKALIMGDGSEGEDCYVYYSKSKQLADDVQELALRCGYAASVVSHAVGRGLYRVNIRPAKDANLVEPERFHYVGKVYCVNVTNHVVFVRRNGRAAWCGQCYDEGKRVAETLAFDYHRQNNVDIRVVRIFNSLTGDQKVLYYIAEELYYETFAECYDRINGDISNVSVPCFDENSKTVIKPISAIWKHHVKKKGYQIKTVWGKQIKITEDHSLFTRDNNDQPRAVFGNELKVGDEIGVPSYISFLEQPLQQFYITDKISIQEEISVESEETISYIEKYGDKIREYLLTKGVNPEELYLILKSYEAKNQIPLHLWEYLELPLSKKEKICYLSSKAIKNWIGNIEEFLWLLGFYVAQGSLIDNELLFKGEAEKLAKLIEVVERIFDCQCEIKIEGSISVKSKILVDLIAEGLNFGKTEKEIPNWVLQLPQKQLISFLQGLSEGIEEGVRSQESGVRRENCLWIASPNNFEHRVDGGVLNPQKKDNVVENQLNSKIEFKSNSQAIAEKLVLILAKFGLVANVSEIEQNYQIIVEGLEDNNIENLSNIQQKISAKSTGDIVWAKIESIEGFEIDDYVYDFSVPNYENFIGGSYGIFAHNTYGPRMLENDGRVVSNFIAQALKGIPLTVYGDGSQTRSFCYVSDLVEGFIRLMNQDFIGPVNIGNPGEYTILELAQKIQQMVNPDAEITFKPLPQDDPKQRQPDITRAKKYLGWEPTVPLQDGLKLTIEDFRERLKLIDNG
;
A
#
# COMPACT_ATOMS: atom_id res chain seq x y z
N MET A 1 -30.90 -45.45 7.27
CA MET A 1 -31.12 -44.53 6.14
C MET A 1 -30.11 -44.84 5.06
N ARG A 2 -30.48 -44.63 3.80
CA ARG A 2 -29.61 -44.70 2.62
C ARG A 2 -29.18 -43.28 2.25
N ILE A 3 -27.89 -42.97 2.30
CA ILE A 3 -27.38 -41.59 2.28
C ILE A 3 -26.39 -41.41 1.14
N LEU A 4 -26.70 -40.50 0.23
CA LEU A 4 -25.82 -40.13 -0.87
C LEU A 4 -24.87 -39.00 -0.43
N VAL A 5 -23.57 -39.20 -0.52
CA VAL A 5 -22.57 -38.16 -0.30
C VAL A 5 -21.83 -37.88 -1.61
N THR A 6 -22.17 -36.76 -2.24
CA THR A 6 -21.52 -36.31 -3.47
C THR A 6 -20.26 -35.50 -3.14
N GLY A 7 -19.14 -35.80 -3.78
CA GLY A 7 -17.82 -35.37 -3.31
C GLY A 7 -17.33 -36.17 -2.10
N GLY A 8 -17.90 -37.36 -1.89
CA GLY A 8 -17.67 -38.20 -0.71
C GLY A 8 -16.23 -38.71 -0.57
N ALA A 9 -15.42 -38.71 -1.62
CA ALA A 9 -14.01 -39.05 -1.54
C ALA A 9 -13.11 -37.83 -1.25
N GLY A 10 -13.68 -36.62 -1.20
CA GLY A 10 -13.00 -35.39 -0.82
C GLY A 10 -12.73 -35.27 0.68
N PHE A 11 -12.03 -34.19 1.05
CA PHE A 11 -11.66 -33.84 2.44
C PHE A 11 -12.86 -33.90 3.41
N LEU A 12 -13.84 -33.01 3.27
CA LEU A 12 -15.01 -32.97 4.16
C LEU A 12 -15.94 -34.17 3.95
N GLY A 13 -16.13 -34.59 2.70
CA GLY A 13 -17.00 -35.71 2.33
C GLY A 13 -16.61 -37.03 2.99
N SER A 14 -15.32 -37.34 3.05
CA SER A 14 -14.85 -38.62 3.60
C SER A 14 -14.96 -38.69 5.13
N HIS A 15 -14.73 -37.59 5.84
CA HIS A 15 -14.98 -37.52 7.30
C HIS A 15 -16.47 -37.64 7.63
N LEU A 16 -17.33 -37.04 6.81
CA LEU A 16 -18.77 -37.22 6.93
C LEU A 16 -19.18 -38.67 6.66
N ILE A 17 -18.67 -39.29 5.58
CA ILE A 17 -18.93 -40.72 5.28
C ILE A 17 -18.55 -41.60 6.46
N ASP A 18 -17.36 -41.42 7.03
CA ASP A 18 -16.90 -42.19 8.20
C ASP A 18 -17.92 -42.11 9.35
N ARG A 19 -18.32 -40.90 9.71
CA ARG A 19 -19.25 -40.63 10.80
C ARG A 19 -20.65 -41.20 10.55
N LEU A 20 -21.12 -41.24 9.30
CA LEU A 20 -22.40 -41.84 8.90
C LEU A 20 -22.33 -43.38 8.88
N MET A 21 -21.21 -43.96 8.44
CA MET A 21 -20.96 -45.40 8.46
C MET A 21 -20.87 -45.92 9.90
N GLU A 22 -20.22 -45.18 10.79
CA GLU A 22 -20.17 -45.42 12.24
C GLU A 22 -21.56 -45.32 12.91
N GLN A 23 -22.47 -44.52 12.35
CA GLN A 23 -23.89 -44.45 12.73
C GLN A 23 -24.74 -45.59 12.13
N GLY A 24 -24.12 -46.56 11.43
CA GLY A 24 -24.80 -47.73 10.87
C GLY A 24 -25.72 -47.39 9.69
N HIS A 25 -25.41 -46.34 8.93
CA HIS A 25 -26.17 -45.96 7.74
C HIS A 25 -25.66 -46.70 6.49
N GLU A 26 -26.52 -46.83 5.48
CA GLU A 26 -26.09 -47.25 4.14
C GLU A 26 -25.62 -46.01 3.40
N VAL A 27 -24.39 -45.99 2.90
CA VAL A 27 -23.78 -44.77 2.33
C VAL A 27 -23.32 -45.00 0.89
N ILE A 28 -23.84 -44.17 -0.01
CA ILE A 28 -23.43 -44.11 -1.41
C ILE A 28 -22.43 -42.95 -1.54
N CYS A 29 -21.17 -43.27 -1.81
CA CYS A 29 -20.16 -42.30 -2.20
C CYS A 29 -20.25 -42.04 -3.71
N LEU A 30 -20.44 -40.78 -4.09
CA LEU A 30 -20.64 -40.36 -5.48
C LEU A 30 -19.57 -39.31 -5.83
N ASP A 31 -18.56 -39.72 -6.59
CA ASP A 31 -17.36 -38.91 -6.80
C ASP A 31 -16.72 -39.20 -8.18
N ASN A 32 -16.33 -38.17 -8.93
CA ASN A 32 -15.62 -38.34 -10.21
C ASN A 32 -14.10 -38.58 -10.01
N PHE A 33 -13.60 -38.36 -8.79
CA PHE A 33 -12.19 -38.26 -8.40
C PHE A 33 -11.46 -37.08 -9.07
N TYR A 34 -12.14 -35.93 -9.19
CA TYR A 34 -11.53 -34.68 -9.65
C TYR A 34 -10.73 -33.97 -8.54
N THR A 35 -11.30 -33.89 -7.33
CA THR A 35 -10.60 -33.47 -6.10
C THR A 35 -10.72 -34.50 -4.97
N GLY A 36 -11.64 -35.47 -5.08
CA GLY A 36 -11.70 -36.62 -4.18
C GLY A 36 -10.66 -37.69 -4.53
N THR A 37 -10.26 -38.51 -3.54
CA THR A 37 -9.38 -39.66 -3.78
C THR A 37 -9.94 -40.95 -3.21
N LYS A 38 -9.90 -42.02 -4.01
CA LYS A 38 -10.42 -43.35 -3.64
C LYS A 38 -9.78 -43.89 -2.35
N ARG A 39 -8.56 -43.44 -1.99
CA ARG A 39 -7.89 -43.71 -0.70
C ARG A 39 -8.84 -43.48 0.48
N ASN A 40 -9.49 -42.33 0.52
CA ASN A 40 -10.23 -41.83 1.69
C ASN A 40 -11.47 -42.68 2.06
N ILE A 41 -11.86 -43.60 1.18
CA ILE A 41 -13.03 -44.48 1.32
C ILE A 41 -12.66 -45.98 1.15
N LEU A 42 -11.37 -46.32 1.00
CA LEU A 42 -10.93 -47.71 0.77
C LEU A 42 -11.45 -48.68 1.84
N LYS A 43 -11.43 -48.27 3.12
CA LYS A 43 -11.87 -49.09 4.26
C LYS A 43 -13.33 -49.53 4.18
N TRP A 44 -14.17 -48.83 3.41
CA TRP A 44 -15.59 -49.14 3.26
C TRP A 44 -15.93 -49.94 1.99
N LEU A 45 -15.03 -50.06 1.00
CA LEU A 45 -15.36 -50.65 -0.32
C LEU A 45 -15.88 -52.10 -0.31
N ASN A 46 -15.59 -52.85 0.75
CA ASN A 46 -16.07 -54.23 0.93
C ASN A 46 -17.17 -54.35 2.00
N HIS A 47 -17.66 -53.23 2.53
CA HIS A 47 -18.71 -53.19 3.54
C HIS A 47 -20.09 -53.32 2.89
N PRO A 48 -21.00 -54.18 3.36
CA PRO A 48 -22.28 -54.46 2.70
C PRO A 48 -23.24 -53.25 2.65
N TYR A 49 -22.96 -52.21 3.42
CA TYR A 49 -23.72 -50.96 3.46
C TYR A 49 -22.95 -49.76 2.86
N PHE A 50 -21.98 -50.00 1.98
CA PHE A 50 -21.25 -48.94 1.28
C PHE A 50 -21.20 -49.18 -0.23
N GLU A 51 -21.54 -48.15 -1.01
CA GLU A 51 -21.52 -48.19 -2.47
C GLU A 51 -20.64 -47.04 -3.00
N LEU A 52 -19.62 -47.34 -3.80
CA LEU A 52 -18.86 -46.32 -4.54
C LEU A 52 -19.32 -46.27 -5.99
N ILE A 53 -19.82 -45.10 -6.41
CA ILE A 53 -20.21 -44.81 -7.78
C ILE A 53 -19.28 -43.72 -8.33
N ARG A 54 -18.47 -44.07 -9.33
CA ARG A 54 -17.66 -43.07 -10.04
C ARG A 54 -18.52 -42.34 -11.06
N HIS A 55 -18.96 -41.13 -10.73
CA HIS A 55 -19.86 -40.34 -11.56
C HIS A 55 -19.58 -38.85 -11.43
N ASP A 56 -19.80 -38.10 -12.51
CA ASP A 56 -19.67 -36.65 -12.51
C ASP A 56 -21.05 -35.99 -12.42
N ILE A 57 -21.31 -35.26 -11.34
CA ILE A 57 -22.62 -34.68 -11.06
C ILE A 57 -23.13 -33.67 -12.09
N THR A 58 -22.28 -33.14 -13.00
CA THR A 58 -22.80 -32.32 -14.11
C THR A 58 -23.68 -33.13 -15.07
N GLU A 59 -23.52 -34.45 -15.07
CA GLU A 59 -24.41 -35.39 -15.75
C GLU A 59 -25.46 -35.97 -14.79
N PRO A 60 -26.70 -36.26 -15.25
CA PRO A 60 -27.74 -36.80 -14.39
C PRO A 60 -27.49 -38.28 -14.04
N ILE A 61 -27.87 -38.67 -12.81
CA ILE A 61 -27.87 -40.06 -12.34
C ILE A 61 -29.15 -40.37 -11.56
N ARG A 62 -29.55 -41.64 -11.48
CA ARG A 62 -30.73 -42.12 -10.76
C ARG A 62 -30.31 -43.11 -9.67
N LEU A 63 -30.38 -42.66 -8.41
CA LEU A 63 -30.06 -43.41 -7.20
C LEU A 63 -31.19 -43.23 -6.19
N GLU A 64 -31.48 -44.25 -5.38
CA GLU A 64 -32.42 -44.14 -4.26
C GLU A 64 -31.64 -43.78 -2.99
N ALA A 65 -32.12 -42.78 -2.23
CA ALA A 65 -31.54 -42.28 -0.99
C ALA A 65 -32.59 -41.51 -0.15
N ASP A 66 -32.46 -41.51 1.17
CA ASP A 66 -33.28 -40.72 2.12
C ASP A 66 -32.66 -39.34 2.40
N GLN A 67 -31.34 -39.23 2.28
CA GLN A 67 -30.55 -38.02 2.52
C GLN A 67 -29.49 -37.85 1.42
N ILE A 68 -29.24 -36.61 1.01
CA ILE A 68 -28.19 -36.24 0.04
C ILE A 68 -27.34 -35.12 0.62
N TYR A 69 -26.03 -35.35 0.78
CA TYR A 69 -25.05 -34.33 1.12
C TYR A 69 -24.29 -33.88 -0.13
N HIS A 70 -24.28 -32.57 -0.38
CA HIS A 70 -23.70 -31.93 -1.55
C HIS A 70 -22.40 -31.20 -1.21
N LEU A 71 -21.28 -31.91 -1.36
CA LEU A 71 -19.92 -31.48 -1.05
C LEU A 71 -19.00 -31.50 -2.29
N ALA A 72 -19.55 -31.79 -3.47
CA ALA A 72 -18.82 -32.10 -4.70
C ALA A 72 -18.17 -30.90 -5.42
N CYS A 73 -18.50 -29.66 -5.04
CA CYS A 73 -17.88 -28.48 -5.65
C CYS A 73 -16.55 -28.13 -4.98
N PRO A 74 -15.46 -27.90 -5.74
CA PRO A 74 -14.23 -27.31 -5.23
C PRO A 74 -14.46 -26.01 -4.42
N ALA A 75 -13.56 -25.76 -3.48
CA ALA A 75 -13.58 -24.61 -2.57
C ALA A 75 -12.17 -24.07 -2.29
N SER A 76 -11.21 -24.35 -3.18
CA SER A 76 -9.81 -23.93 -3.06
C SER A 76 -9.41 -23.10 -4.28
N PRO A 77 -8.63 -22.01 -4.11
CA PRO A 77 -8.25 -21.10 -5.20
C PRO A 77 -7.65 -21.84 -6.40
N ILE A 78 -6.66 -22.71 -6.16
CA ILE A 78 -5.99 -23.49 -7.21
C ILE A 78 -7.01 -24.31 -8.01
N HIS A 79 -8.00 -24.93 -7.36
CA HIS A 79 -8.95 -25.81 -8.03
C HIS A 79 -10.09 -25.08 -8.75
N TYR A 80 -10.60 -23.95 -8.23
CA TYR A 80 -11.61 -23.18 -8.96
C TYR A 80 -11.01 -22.29 -10.07
N GLN A 81 -9.81 -21.74 -9.88
CA GLN A 81 -9.09 -20.97 -10.91
C GLN A 81 -8.55 -21.85 -12.05
N TYR A 82 -8.19 -23.12 -11.79
CA TYR A 82 -7.73 -24.05 -12.82
C TYR A 82 -8.82 -24.41 -13.85
N ASN A 83 -10.10 -24.47 -13.44
CA ASN A 83 -11.21 -24.67 -14.38
C ASN A 83 -12.51 -24.01 -13.88
N PRO A 84 -12.64 -22.67 -14.04
CA PRO A 84 -13.83 -21.95 -13.59
C PRO A 84 -15.09 -22.45 -14.32
N VAL A 85 -15.01 -22.72 -15.63
CA VAL A 85 -16.12 -23.25 -16.44
C VAL A 85 -16.63 -24.61 -15.95
N LYS A 86 -15.76 -25.50 -15.45
CA LYS A 86 -16.19 -26.75 -14.79
C LYS A 86 -16.71 -26.49 -13.39
N THR A 87 -16.13 -25.55 -12.65
CA THR A 87 -16.56 -25.20 -11.29
C THR A 87 -17.97 -24.59 -11.29
N ILE A 88 -18.27 -23.62 -12.16
CA ILE A 88 -19.64 -23.08 -12.33
C ILE A 88 -20.61 -24.17 -12.79
N LYS A 89 -20.24 -25.04 -13.74
CA LYS A 89 -21.08 -26.19 -14.13
C LYS A 89 -21.34 -27.14 -12.95
N THR A 90 -20.37 -27.29 -12.04
CA THR A 90 -20.50 -28.15 -10.84
C THR A 90 -21.43 -27.51 -9.80
N ASN A 91 -21.32 -26.20 -9.55
CA ASN A 91 -22.26 -25.45 -8.69
C ASN A 91 -23.68 -25.36 -9.28
N VAL A 92 -23.82 -25.27 -10.61
CA VAL A 92 -25.11 -25.03 -11.28
C VAL A 92 -25.76 -26.33 -11.73
N MET A 93 -25.20 -27.01 -12.74
CA MET A 93 -25.75 -28.27 -13.28
C MET A 93 -25.65 -29.40 -12.26
N GLY A 94 -24.55 -29.44 -11.49
CA GLY A 94 -24.35 -30.43 -10.43
C GLY A 94 -25.38 -30.34 -9.30
N THR A 95 -25.57 -29.14 -8.75
CA THR A 95 -26.63 -28.88 -7.75
C THR A 95 -28.02 -29.12 -8.33
N LEU A 96 -28.30 -28.67 -9.56
CA LEU A 96 -29.58 -28.88 -10.24
C LEU A 96 -29.92 -30.38 -10.41
N ASN A 97 -28.95 -31.19 -10.85
CA ASN A 97 -29.13 -32.64 -10.99
C ASN A 97 -29.39 -33.32 -9.64
N MET A 98 -28.70 -32.90 -8.56
CA MET A 98 -28.87 -33.49 -7.23
C MET A 98 -30.15 -33.02 -6.52
N LEU A 99 -30.62 -31.79 -6.76
CA LEU A 99 -31.95 -31.31 -6.32
C LEU A 99 -33.08 -32.01 -7.10
N GLY A 100 -32.91 -32.22 -8.41
CA GLY A 100 -33.81 -33.04 -9.22
C GLY A 100 -33.88 -34.49 -8.74
N LEU A 101 -32.75 -35.04 -8.29
CA LEU A 101 -32.68 -36.35 -7.65
C LEU A 101 -33.38 -36.36 -6.28
N ALA A 102 -33.09 -35.39 -5.41
CA ALA A 102 -33.73 -35.24 -4.11
C ALA A 102 -35.26 -35.19 -4.22
N LYS A 103 -35.77 -34.36 -5.15
CA LYS A 103 -37.20 -34.28 -5.49
C LYS A 103 -37.78 -35.63 -5.95
N ARG A 104 -37.03 -36.39 -6.77
CA ARG A 104 -37.50 -37.68 -7.34
C ARG A 104 -37.72 -38.74 -6.26
N VAL A 105 -36.87 -38.77 -5.24
CA VAL A 105 -36.86 -39.83 -4.20
C VAL A 105 -37.33 -39.34 -2.83
N ASN A 106 -37.75 -38.07 -2.73
CA ASN A 106 -38.14 -37.39 -1.50
C ASN A 106 -37.02 -37.38 -0.43
N ALA A 107 -35.77 -37.15 -0.86
CA ALA A 107 -34.64 -37.03 0.06
C ALA A 107 -34.52 -35.62 0.65
N ARG A 108 -34.01 -35.53 1.89
CA ARG A 108 -33.49 -34.28 2.46
C ARG A 108 -32.13 -33.95 1.83
N PHE A 109 -31.89 -32.68 1.48
CA PHE A 109 -30.73 -32.23 0.72
C PHE A 109 -29.90 -31.20 1.50
N PHE A 110 -28.61 -31.43 1.64
CA PHE A 110 -27.66 -30.55 2.31
C PHE A 110 -26.68 -29.94 1.30
N LEU A 111 -26.48 -28.62 1.32
CA LEU A 111 -25.55 -27.89 0.47
C LEU A 111 -24.40 -27.30 1.28
N ALA A 112 -23.16 -27.67 0.94
CA ALA A 112 -21.98 -26.99 1.48
C ALA A 112 -21.65 -25.73 0.66
N SER A 113 -21.98 -24.59 1.24
CA SER A 113 -21.51 -23.28 0.79
C SER A 113 -20.18 -22.92 1.48
N THR A 114 -19.71 -21.70 1.27
CA THR A 114 -18.46 -21.18 1.85
C THR A 114 -18.63 -19.70 2.19
N SER A 115 -17.62 -19.13 2.82
CA SER A 115 -17.52 -17.69 3.08
C SER A 115 -17.50 -16.82 1.82
N GLU A 116 -17.17 -17.40 0.67
CA GLU A 116 -17.12 -16.70 -0.63
C GLU A 116 -18.46 -16.10 -1.08
N VAL A 117 -19.61 -16.61 -0.61
CA VAL A 117 -20.92 -15.99 -0.94
C VAL A 117 -21.14 -14.63 -0.29
N TYR A 118 -20.26 -14.22 0.62
CA TYR A 118 -20.25 -12.88 1.20
C TYR A 118 -19.22 -11.95 0.53
N GLY A 119 -18.25 -12.48 -0.21
CA GLY A 119 -17.27 -11.73 -1.00
C GLY A 119 -16.18 -11.01 -0.22
N ASP A 120 -16.08 -9.70 -0.46
CA ASP A 120 -15.32 -8.75 0.34
C ASP A 120 -16.33 -7.96 1.19
N PRO A 121 -16.71 -8.46 2.37
CA PRO A 121 -17.95 -8.09 3.04
C PRO A 121 -17.85 -6.76 3.82
N ASP A 122 -18.71 -5.78 3.54
CA ASP A 122 -18.72 -4.49 4.26
C ASP A 122 -19.18 -4.56 5.74
N VAL A 123 -19.47 -5.76 6.25
CA VAL A 123 -20.16 -5.98 7.54
C VAL A 123 -19.51 -7.14 8.29
N HIS A 124 -18.88 -6.84 9.44
CA HIS A 124 -18.19 -7.80 10.30
C HIS A 124 -18.78 -7.79 11.72
N PRO A 125 -19.00 -8.95 12.37
CA PRO A 125 -19.05 -10.28 11.77
C PRO A 125 -20.17 -10.43 10.74
N GLN A 126 -19.89 -11.21 9.70
CA GLN A 126 -20.83 -11.60 8.65
C GLN A 126 -21.93 -12.49 9.24
N THR A 127 -23.10 -11.89 9.46
CA THR A 127 -24.35 -12.61 9.77
C THR A 127 -24.94 -13.25 8.51
N GLU A 128 -25.76 -14.29 8.65
CA GLU A 128 -26.28 -15.01 7.47
C GLU A 128 -27.36 -14.25 6.68
N GLU A 129 -27.85 -13.12 7.21
CA GLU A 129 -28.68 -12.16 6.47
C GLU A 129 -27.86 -11.22 5.58
N TYR A 130 -26.54 -11.11 5.79
CA TYR A 130 -25.70 -10.28 4.93
C TYR A 130 -25.68 -10.86 3.51
N ARG A 131 -26.04 -10.02 2.54
CA ARG A 131 -26.24 -10.42 1.14
C ARG A 131 -24.96 -10.44 0.31
N GLY A 132 -23.81 -10.13 0.91
CA GLY A 132 -22.50 -10.20 0.28
C GLY A 132 -22.21 -9.09 -0.74
N ASN A 133 -21.12 -8.34 -0.52
CA ASN A 133 -20.55 -7.47 -1.54
C ASN A 133 -19.55 -8.29 -2.38
N VAL A 134 -19.90 -8.53 -3.65
CA VAL A 134 -19.01 -9.18 -4.62
C VAL A 134 -19.08 -8.43 -5.93
N ASN A 135 -17.92 -8.00 -6.42
CA ASN A 135 -17.77 -7.80 -7.85
C ASN A 135 -17.48 -9.16 -8.50
N CYS A 136 -18.20 -9.49 -9.57
CA CYS A 136 -17.87 -10.63 -10.41
C CYS A 136 -16.52 -10.45 -11.18
N ILE A 137 -15.79 -9.32 -11.04
CA ILE A 137 -14.41 -9.07 -11.52
C ILE A 137 -13.43 -8.32 -10.56
N GLY A 138 -12.13 -8.64 -10.70
CA GLY A 138 -10.91 -8.10 -10.05
C GLY A 138 -10.02 -9.26 -9.56
N ILE A 139 -8.68 -9.38 -9.67
CA ILE A 139 -7.49 -8.62 -10.17
C ILE A 139 -7.70 -7.55 -11.24
N ARG A 140 -6.92 -6.44 -11.18
CA ARG A 140 -7.18 -5.26 -12.04
C ARG A 140 -6.01 -4.51 -12.72
N SER A 141 -4.71 -4.80 -12.51
CA SER A 141 -3.61 -3.96 -13.11
C SER A 141 -2.77 -4.63 -14.20
N CYS A 142 -2.61 -4.00 -15.38
CA CYS A 142 -2.14 -4.70 -16.59
C CYS A 142 -1.34 -3.93 -17.67
N PHE A 143 -1.60 -2.65 -17.95
CA PHE A 143 -1.06 -1.96 -19.14
C PHE A 143 0.32 -1.31 -18.92
N ASP A 144 1.10 -1.10 -19.99
CA ASP A 144 2.40 -0.43 -19.92
C ASP A 144 2.30 1.11 -20.04
N PRO A 145 3.33 1.90 -19.64
CA PRO A 145 3.28 3.37 -19.65
C PRO A 145 3.18 4.00 -21.04
N LYS A 146 3.43 3.22 -22.11
CA LYS A 146 3.30 3.66 -23.51
C LYS A 146 1.91 3.43 -24.07
N THR A 147 1.01 2.87 -23.27
CA THR A 147 -0.41 2.73 -23.60
C THR A 147 -1.16 4.00 -23.16
N GLU A 148 -1.98 4.50 -24.07
CA GLU A 148 -2.85 5.67 -23.90
C GLU A 148 -4.30 5.20 -23.81
N ILE A 149 -5.13 5.92 -23.04
CA ILE A 149 -6.56 5.67 -22.90
C ILE A 149 -7.36 6.83 -23.48
N LEU A 150 -8.53 6.56 -24.06
CA LEU A 150 -9.42 7.61 -24.55
C LEU A 150 -10.22 8.20 -23.38
N THR A 151 -10.27 9.53 -23.29
CA THR A 151 -10.96 10.29 -22.26
C THR A 151 -11.89 11.33 -22.87
N GLU A 152 -12.72 12.01 -22.07
CA GLU A 152 -13.55 13.13 -22.54
C GLU A 152 -12.72 14.36 -22.97
N ALA A 153 -11.44 14.44 -22.58
CA ALA A 153 -10.48 15.44 -23.08
C ALA A 153 -9.70 14.97 -24.32
N GLY A 154 -9.93 13.75 -24.81
CA GLY A 154 -9.15 13.10 -25.88
C GLY A 154 -8.22 12.01 -25.35
N TRP A 155 -7.16 11.67 -26.10
CA TRP A 155 -6.21 10.62 -25.73
C TRP A 155 -5.20 11.10 -24.69
N VAL A 156 -5.02 10.31 -23.61
CA VAL A 156 -4.08 10.61 -22.51
C VAL A 156 -3.23 9.37 -22.22
N ALA A 157 -1.92 9.54 -22.03
CA ALA A 157 -1.04 8.44 -21.62
C ALA A 157 -1.39 7.99 -20.19
N PHE A 158 -1.40 6.68 -19.89
CA PHE A 158 -1.72 6.20 -18.54
C PHE A 158 -0.93 6.87 -17.39
N PRO A 159 0.36 7.24 -17.53
CA PRO A 159 1.10 7.99 -16.49
C PRO A 159 0.67 9.44 -16.28
N GLU A 160 -0.09 10.03 -17.20
CA GLU A 160 -0.51 11.44 -17.23
C GLU A 160 -2.00 11.60 -16.87
N LEU A 161 -2.72 10.49 -16.73
CA LEU A 161 -4.16 10.43 -16.52
C LEU A 161 -4.57 10.96 -15.13
N GLN A 162 -5.49 11.93 -15.11
CA GLN A 162 -5.92 12.61 -13.88
C GLN A 162 -7.13 11.92 -13.22
N PRO A 163 -7.26 11.93 -11.87
CA PRO A 163 -8.34 11.26 -11.13
C PRO A 163 -9.77 11.70 -11.44
N GLU A 164 -9.95 12.93 -11.93
CA GLU A 164 -11.28 13.52 -12.21
C GLU A 164 -11.81 13.17 -13.61
N LEU A 165 -10.95 12.61 -14.48
CA LEU A 165 -11.13 12.65 -15.93
C LEU A 165 -11.82 11.39 -16.47
N LYS A 166 -13.01 11.54 -17.04
CA LYS A 166 -13.81 10.39 -17.53
C LYS A 166 -13.12 9.67 -18.69
N VAL A 167 -13.05 8.34 -18.60
CA VAL A 167 -12.50 7.45 -19.63
C VAL A 167 -13.61 6.80 -20.46
N ALA A 168 -13.31 6.46 -21.71
CA ALA A 168 -14.23 5.79 -22.62
C ALA A 168 -14.37 4.29 -22.29
N THR A 169 -15.60 3.86 -22.04
CA THR A 169 -15.98 2.47 -21.72
C THR A 169 -16.99 1.93 -22.73
N LEU A 170 -17.08 0.61 -22.90
CA LEU A 170 -18.03 -0.03 -23.83
C LEU A 170 -19.06 -0.87 -23.05
N ASN A 171 -20.35 -0.57 -23.20
CA ASN A 171 -21.41 -1.34 -22.58
C ASN A 171 -21.74 -2.63 -23.38
N PRO A 172 -22.50 -3.58 -22.83
CA PRO A 172 -22.81 -4.86 -23.48
C PRO A 172 -23.52 -4.74 -24.85
N GLU A 173 -24.24 -3.64 -25.08
CA GLU A 173 -24.94 -3.32 -26.32
C GLU A 173 -24.00 -2.77 -27.41
N GLY A 174 -22.73 -2.46 -27.09
CA GLY A 174 -21.74 -1.92 -28.03
C GLY A 174 -21.75 -0.39 -28.14
N LYS A 175 -22.40 0.30 -27.20
CA LYS A 175 -22.41 1.76 -27.09
C LYS A 175 -21.31 2.23 -26.14
N VAL A 176 -20.70 3.37 -26.44
CA VAL A 176 -19.66 4.02 -25.65
C VAL A 176 -20.25 4.91 -24.57
N GLU A 177 -19.71 4.79 -23.36
CA GLU A 177 -20.13 5.53 -22.17
C GLU A 177 -18.89 6.05 -21.43
N TYR A 178 -18.93 7.31 -21.00
CA TYR A 178 -17.80 7.98 -20.34
C TYR A 178 -18.01 8.00 -18.83
N HIS A 179 -17.13 7.31 -18.10
CA HIS A 179 -17.20 7.15 -16.65
C HIS A 179 -15.93 7.68 -16.00
N ILE A 180 -16.05 8.34 -14.84
CA ILE A 180 -14.90 8.55 -13.96
C ILE A 180 -14.50 7.15 -13.44
N PRO A 181 -13.25 6.72 -13.59
CA PRO A 181 -12.79 5.48 -12.98
C PRO A 181 -13.05 5.40 -11.48
N ASP A 182 -13.55 4.25 -11.04
CA ASP A 182 -13.75 3.94 -9.62
C ASP A 182 -12.42 3.76 -8.88
N GLU A 183 -11.33 3.48 -9.62
CA GLU A 183 -9.99 3.18 -9.10
C GLU A 183 -8.93 3.53 -10.15
N TYR A 184 -7.81 4.12 -9.75
CA TYR A 184 -6.64 4.39 -10.59
C TYR A 184 -5.46 3.57 -10.06
N ILE A 185 -4.97 2.63 -10.85
CA ILE A 185 -4.05 1.59 -10.36
C ILE A 185 -2.69 1.75 -11.04
N VAL A 186 -1.64 1.95 -10.23
CA VAL A 186 -0.25 2.06 -10.71
C VAL A 186 0.65 1.21 -9.84
N GLN A 187 1.36 0.25 -10.44
CA GLN A 187 2.11 -0.78 -9.71
C GLN A 187 3.48 -1.02 -10.35
N SER A 188 4.54 -1.19 -9.55
CA SER A 188 5.83 -1.66 -10.05
C SER A 188 5.74 -3.13 -10.47
N TYR A 189 6.13 -3.44 -11.72
CA TYR A 189 6.06 -4.78 -12.30
C TYR A 189 7.43 -5.23 -12.81
N ILE A 190 7.79 -6.47 -12.44
CA ILE A 190 8.98 -7.18 -12.90
C ILE A 190 8.50 -8.57 -13.34
N GLY A 191 8.48 -8.83 -14.65
CA GLY A 191 7.86 -10.03 -15.21
C GLY A 191 7.82 -10.04 -16.74
N GLU A 192 7.09 -10.98 -17.33
CA GLU A 192 6.83 -10.96 -18.79
C GLU A 192 5.67 -10.02 -19.12
N MET A 193 5.79 -9.21 -20.16
CA MET A 193 4.65 -8.55 -20.79
C MET A 193 4.36 -9.14 -22.18
N TYR A 194 3.08 -9.14 -22.53
CA TYR A 194 2.50 -9.74 -23.73
C TYR A 194 1.98 -8.59 -24.59
N ARG A 195 2.64 -8.34 -25.72
CA ARG A 195 2.26 -7.26 -26.66
C ARG A 195 1.56 -7.83 -27.88
N PHE A 196 0.28 -7.48 -28.03
CA PHE A 196 -0.52 -7.79 -29.20
C PHE A 196 -0.48 -6.59 -30.14
N ALA A 197 0.17 -6.73 -31.31
CA ALA A 197 0.35 -5.62 -32.24
C ALA A 197 0.29 -6.06 -33.71
N ASN A 198 -0.55 -5.40 -34.51
CA ASN A 198 -0.57 -5.53 -35.96
C ASN A 198 -0.87 -4.16 -36.60
N GLY A 199 -1.24 -4.09 -37.88
CA GLY A 199 -1.55 -2.81 -38.55
C GLY A 199 -2.79 -2.08 -38.02
N ASN A 200 -3.65 -2.78 -37.27
CA ASN A 200 -4.97 -2.31 -36.84
C ASN A 200 -5.03 -1.89 -35.36
N PHE A 201 -4.32 -2.59 -34.48
CA PHE A 201 -4.20 -2.31 -33.04
C PHE A 201 -2.76 -2.51 -32.56
N ASP A 202 -2.41 -1.94 -31.41
CA ASP A 202 -1.19 -2.21 -30.65
C ASP A 202 -1.52 -1.92 -29.19
N PHE A 203 -1.26 -2.88 -28.29
CA PHE A 203 -1.37 -2.71 -26.84
C PHE A 203 -0.53 -3.78 -26.14
N CYS A 204 -0.15 -3.51 -24.89
CA CYS A 204 0.78 -4.34 -24.14
C CYS A 204 0.27 -4.58 -22.72
N VAL A 205 0.16 -5.85 -22.33
CA VAL A 205 -0.55 -6.27 -21.12
C VAL A 205 0.24 -7.29 -20.30
N THR A 206 -0.09 -7.45 -19.02
CA THR A 206 0.41 -8.56 -18.19
C THR A 206 -0.21 -9.90 -18.63
N PRO A 207 0.40 -11.06 -18.29
CA PRO A 207 -0.05 -12.37 -18.79
C PRO A 207 -1.47 -12.72 -18.32
N ASN A 208 -1.84 -12.30 -17.11
CA ASN A 208 -3.15 -12.52 -16.50
C ASN A 208 -4.26 -11.56 -16.97
N HIS A 209 -3.97 -10.60 -17.87
CA HIS A 209 -4.96 -9.63 -18.35
C HIS A 209 -6.06 -10.28 -19.17
N TRP A 210 -7.30 -9.79 -19.06
CA TRP A 210 -8.44 -10.31 -19.82
C TRP A 210 -8.73 -9.45 -21.06
N MET A 211 -8.40 -10.03 -22.21
CA MET A 211 -8.65 -9.52 -23.55
C MET A 211 -10.15 -9.54 -23.85
N TYR A 212 -10.74 -8.42 -24.27
CA TYR A 212 -12.14 -8.38 -24.73
C TYR A 212 -12.20 -8.64 -26.24
N VAL A 213 -12.76 -9.78 -26.65
CA VAL A 213 -12.59 -10.32 -28.01
C VAL A 213 -13.88 -10.88 -28.60
N ARG A 214 -13.97 -10.87 -29.94
CA ARG A 214 -14.98 -11.60 -30.69
C ARG A 214 -14.43 -12.94 -31.21
N SER A 215 -15.15 -14.02 -30.95
CA SER A 215 -14.85 -15.37 -31.47
C SER A 215 -15.16 -15.49 -32.97
N GLU A 216 -14.74 -16.60 -33.61
CA GLU A 216 -15.23 -16.99 -34.95
C GLU A 216 -16.76 -17.11 -35.02
N THR A 217 -17.40 -17.46 -33.90
CA THR A 217 -18.86 -17.57 -33.75
C THR A 217 -19.57 -16.23 -33.50
N GLU A 218 -18.94 -15.11 -33.85
CA GLU A 218 -19.40 -13.72 -33.68
C GLU A 218 -19.72 -13.26 -32.25
N LYS A 219 -19.55 -14.13 -31.25
CA LYS A 219 -19.83 -13.87 -29.83
C LYS A 219 -18.69 -13.09 -29.18
N LEU A 220 -19.05 -12.09 -28.39
CA LEU A 220 -18.14 -11.36 -27.49
C LEU A 220 -17.86 -12.17 -26.21
N GLN A 221 -16.60 -12.16 -25.78
CA GLN A 221 -16.13 -12.87 -24.58
C GLN A 221 -14.82 -12.24 -24.06
N PHE A 222 -14.54 -12.47 -22.78
CA PHE A 222 -13.22 -12.23 -22.21
C PHE A 222 -12.37 -13.52 -22.30
N ILE A 223 -11.07 -13.41 -22.58
CA ILE A 223 -10.07 -14.50 -22.47
C ILE A 223 -8.77 -13.95 -21.85
N ARG A 224 -7.96 -14.78 -21.17
CA ARG A 224 -6.67 -14.30 -20.63
C ARG A 224 -5.58 -14.21 -21.70
N ALA A 225 -4.70 -13.21 -21.58
CA ALA A 225 -3.55 -13.00 -22.47
C ALA A 225 -2.53 -14.17 -22.47
N ASP A 226 -2.51 -14.98 -21.41
CA ASP A 226 -1.64 -16.16 -21.25
C ASP A 226 -2.32 -17.51 -21.54
N GLU A 227 -3.58 -17.53 -21.99
CA GLU A 227 -4.22 -18.77 -22.43
C GLU A 227 -3.59 -19.33 -23.71
N ASP A 228 -3.29 -20.62 -23.73
CA ASP A 228 -2.89 -21.35 -24.92
C ASP A 228 -4.07 -21.44 -25.91
N LYS A 229 -3.98 -20.68 -27.01
CA LYS A 229 -5.03 -20.43 -28.01
C LYS A 229 -4.40 -20.17 -29.37
N SER A 230 -5.12 -20.51 -30.45
CA SER A 230 -4.83 -19.96 -31.77
C SER A 230 -5.34 -18.52 -31.83
N TRP A 231 -4.48 -17.55 -31.51
CA TRP A 231 -4.84 -16.12 -31.45
C TRP A 231 -5.46 -15.59 -32.75
N GLN A 232 -5.09 -16.16 -33.90
CA GLN A 232 -5.60 -15.79 -35.22
C GLN A 232 -7.10 -16.07 -35.44
N SER A 233 -7.73 -16.89 -34.58
CA SER A 233 -9.18 -17.20 -34.59
C SER A 233 -10.03 -16.18 -33.82
N LEU A 234 -9.39 -15.21 -33.16
CA LEU A 234 -10.03 -14.25 -32.25
C LEU A 234 -9.83 -12.84 -32.81
N ARG A 235 -10.79 -11.92 -32.57
CA ARG A 235 -10.73 -10.55 -33.09
C ARG A 235 -10.86 -9.51 -31.99
N ALA A 236 -10.00 -8.49 -32.01
CA ALA A 236 -10.11 -7.30 -31.17
C ALA A 236 -11.04 -6.26 -31.81
N LEU A 237 -11.88 -5.62 -31.01
CA LEU A 237 -12.84 -4.61 -31.47
C LEU A 237 -12.13 -3.26 -31.63
N THR A 238 -12.37 -2.57 -32.75
CA THR A 238 -11.62 -1.33 -33.10
C THR A 238 -12.51 -0.12 -33.42
N GLY A 239 -13.76 -0.14 -32.94
CA GLY A 239 -14.73 0.97 -33.03
C GLY A 239 -15.90 0.73 -32.07
N GLY A 240 -16.87 1.65 -32.03
CA GLY A 240 -18.07 1.58 -31.17
C GLY A 240 -19.07 2.68 -31.52
N ASP A 241 -20.27 2.68 -30.92
CA ASP A 241 -21.24 3.76 -31.10
C ASP A 241 -21.13 4.82 -30.00
N PHE A 242 -20.71 6.03 -30.37
CA PHE A 242 -20.50 7.15 -29.45
C PHE A 242 -21.75 8.04 -29.26
N GLY A 243 -22.83 7.82 -30.02
CA GLY A 243 -24.04 8.63 -29.94
C GLY A 243 -23.86 10.08 -30.41
N GLY A 244 -24.16 11.04 -29.52
CA GLY A 244 -24.11 12.48 -29.75
C GLY A 244 -25.48 13.12 -30.05
N GLU A 245 -25.60 14.43 -29.78
CA GLU A 245 -26.85 15.19 -29.90
C GLU A 245 -26.90 16.10 -31.15
N GLU A 246 -28.08 16.31 -31.71
CA GLU A 246 -28.29 17.26 -32.81
C GLU A 246 -28.39 18.69 -32.27
N VAL A 247 -27.42 19.54 -32.60
CA VAL A 247 -27.46 20.97 -32.28
C VAL A 247 -27.85 21.75 -33.54
N GLU A 248 -28.91 22.54 -33.49
CA GLU A 248 -29.42 23.27 -34.67
C GLU A 248 -28.52 24.47 -35.05
N TRP A 249 -27.98 25.18 -34.05
CA TRP A 249 -27.27 26.46 -34.23
C TRP A 249 -25.90 26.47 -33.56
N PHE A 250 -24.90 27.01 -34.26
CA PHE A 250 -23.68 27.54 -33.66
C PHE A 250 -23.90 29.01 -33.29
N GLU A 251 -23.58 29.39 -32.05
CA GLU A 251 -23.76 30.75 -31.51
C GLU A 251 -22.46 31.55 -31.69
N LEU A 252 -22.49 32.65 -32.47
CA LEU A 252 -21.31 33.52 -32.69
C LEU A 252 -21.27 34.69 -31.69
N GLY A 253 -22.19 34.73 -30.73
CA GLY A 253 -22.36 35.84 -29.79
C GLY A 253 -22.81 37.14 -30.46
N TYR A 254 -22.69 38.24 -29.73
CA TYR A 254 -23.16 39.55 -30.20
C TYR A 254 -22.17 40.19 -31.20
N PRO A 255 -22.61 40.55 -32.42
CA PRO A 255 -21.74 41.21 -33.40
C PRO A 255 -21.31 42.60 -32.91
N PRO A 256 -20.08 43.05 -33.23
CA PRO A 256 -19.60 44.39 -32.88
C PRO A 256 -20.58 45.49 -33.30
N ARG A 257 -20.77 46.52 -32.46
CA ARG A 257 -21.79 47.58 -32.67
C ARG A 257 -21.76 48.20 -34.08
N ASN A 258 -20.56 48.33 -34.65
CA ASN A 258 -20.29 48.96 -35.95
C ASN A 258 -20.05 47.94 -37.09
N ALA A 259 -20.36 46.65 -36.90
CA ALA A 259 -20.22 45.63 -37.94
C ALA A 259 -21.18 45.91 -39.11
N LYS A 260 -20.68 45.79 -40.35
CA LYS A 260 -21.47 45.98 -41.58
C LYS A 260 -22.56 44.91 -41.73
N VAL A 261 -22.16 43.67 -41.44
CA VAL A 261 -23.00 42.47 -41.44
C VAL A 261 -23.10 41.98 -40.01
N LYS A 262 -24.27 41.48 -39.61
CA LYS A 262 -24.57 41.05 -38.24
C LYS A 262 -25.06 39.61 -38.26
N VAL A 263 -24.18 38.70 -37.88
CA VAL A 263 -24.46 37.28 -37.74
C VAL A 263 -24.37 36.95 -36.25
N GLU A 264 -25.49 36.53 -35.66
CA GLU A 264 -25.56 36.10 -34.26
C GLU A 264 -25.48 34.57 -34.16
N LYS A 265 -26.02 33.86 -35.16
CA LYS A 265 -26.06 32.39 -35.26
C LYS A 265 -25.86 31.92 -36.69
N ILE A 266 -25.32 30.72 -36.86
CA ILE A 266 -25.22 29.98 -38.13
C ILE A 266 -25.77 28.57 -37.89
N PHE A 267 -26.41 27.94 -38.89
CA PHE A 267 -26.81 26.53 -38.77
C PHE A 267 -25.58 25.66 -38.50
N MET A 268 -25.66 24.76 -37.52
CA MET A 268 -24.49 23.96 -37.11
C MET A 268 -23.90 23.15 -38.27
N ASP A 269 -24.74 22.62 -39.16
CA ASP A 269 -24.31 21.91 -40.37
C ASP A 269 -23.42 22.77 -41.28
N ASP A 270 -23.84 24.00 -41.57
CA ASP A 270 -23.07 24.95 -42.40
C ASP A 270 -21.80 25.41 -41.68
N TRP A 271 -21.87 25.57 -40.35
CA TRP A 271 -20.71 25.88 -39.53
C TRP A 271 -19.66 24.77 -39.56
N LEU A 272 -20.07 23.50 -39.48
CA LEU A 272 -19.16 22.34 -39.52
C LEU A 272 -18.54 22.12 -40.91
N GLU A 273 -19.30 22.34 -41.98
CA GLU A 273 -18.78 22.34 -43.36
C GLU A 273 -17.70 23.43 -43.52
N PHE A 274 -17.99 24.66 -43.09
CA PHE A 274 -17.03 25.77 -43.07
C PHE A 274 -15.81 25.49 -42.18
N PHE A 275 -16.03 24.93 -40.99
CA PHE A 275 -14.98 24.69 -40.01
C PHE A 275 -13.97 23.66 -40.52
N GLY A 276 -14.42 22.59 -41.18
CA GLY A 276 -13.52 21.64 -41.83
C GLY A 276 -12.67 22.29 -42.90
N TYR A 277 -13.26 23.10 -43.79
CA TYR A 277 -12.52 23.86 -44.80
C TYR A 277 -11.55 24.88 -44.20
N TYR A 278 -11.89 25.51 -43.07
CA TYR A 278 -10.98 26.38 -42.34
C TYR A 278 -9.84 25.60 -41.66
N ILE A 279 -10.09 24.40 -41.13
CA ILE A 279 -9.06 23.58 -40.49
C ILE A 279 -8.04 23.03 -41.49
N SER A 280 -8.43 22.72 -42.72
CA SER A 280 -7.46 22.50 -43.81
C SER A 280 -6.88 23.84 -44.29
N GLU A 281 -7.59 24.51 -45.20
CA GLU A 281 -7.07 25.60 -46.04
C GLU A 281 -7.19 27.01 -45.44
N GLY A 282 -7.66 27.12 -44.20
CA GLY A 282 -7.95 28.40 -43.54
C GLY A 282 -6.83 28.98 -42.67
N CYS A 283 -6.81 30.32 -42.55
CA CYS A 283 -6.05 31.07 -41.54
C CYS A 283 -6.67 32.44 -41.25
N VAL A 284 -6.19 33.12 -40.19
CA VAL A 284 -6.54 34.52 -39.89
C VAL A 284 -5.35 35.46 -40.13
N ASP A 285 -5.58 36.52 -40.90
CA ASP A 285 -4.65 37.62 -41.19
C ASP A 285 -5.17 38.92 -40.55
N VAL A 286 -4.50 39.38 -39.48
CA VAL A 286 -4.84 40.61 -38.74
C VAL A 286 -3.87 41.73 -39.08
N ARG A 287 -4.30 42.67 -39.92
CA ARG A 287 -3.47 43.79 -40.39
C ARG A 287 -3.69 45.03 -39.53
N LYS A 288 -2.74 45.33 -38.65
CA LYS A 288 -2.71 46.58 -37.86
C LYS A 288 -2.31 47.77 -38.74
N MET A 289 -2.95 48.91 -38.52
CA MET A 289 -2.71 50.16 -39.25
C MET A 289 -3.16 51.37 -38.39
N SER A 290 -2.41 52.47 -38.41
CA SER A 290 -2.92 53.73 -37.83
C SER A 290 -3.84 54.44 -38.82
N ARG A 291 -4.89 55.07 -38.31
CA ARG A 291 -5.85 55.85 -39.09
C ARG A 291 -6.18 57.17 -38.40
N VAL A 292 -5.67 58.27 -38.95
CA VAL A 292 -5.96 59.62 -38.43
C VAL A 292 -7.44 59.96 -38.65
N VAL A 293 -8.16 60.28 -37.56
CA VAL A 293 -9.55 60.74 -37.59
C VAL A 293 -9.68 62.00 -36.73
N GLY A 294 -10.10 63.11 -37.33
CA GLY A 294 -10.27 64.39 -36.61
C GLY A 294 -8.98 65.02 -36.09
N GLY A 295 -7.80 64.54 -36.52
CA GLY A 295 -6.48 65.01 -36.06
C GLY A 295 -5.80 64.11 -35.03
N ASN A 296 -6.47 63.08 -34.53
CA ASN A 296 -5.88 62.05 -33.66
C ASN A 296 -5.60 60.77 -34.46
N ASP A 297 -4.46 60.14 -34.21
CA ASP A 297 -4.19 58.76 -34.63
C ASP A 297 -5.04 57.76 -33.83
N TYR A 298 -5.52 56.71 -34.51
CA TYR A 298 -6.19 55.57 -33.91
C TYR A 298 -5.62 54.29 -34.48
N ASP A 299 -5.14 53.40 -33.61
CA ASP A 299 -4.83 52.02 -33.98
C ASP A 299 -6.11 51.29 -34.38
N VAL A 300 -6.18 50.84 -35.62
CA VAL A 300 -7.24 49.96 -36.13
C VAL A 300 -6.63 48.71 -36.77
N ALA A 301 -7.40 47.64 -36.79
CA ALA A 301 -6.97 46.37 -37.34
C ALA A 301 -8.03 45.79 -38.28
N ASP A 302 -7.63 45.46 -39.50
CA ASP A 302 -8.45 44.68 -40.43
C ASP A 302 -8.27 43.19 -40.11
N TYR A 303 -9.35 42.57 -39.66
CA TYR A 303 -9.41 41.13 -39.36
C TYR A 303 -9.94 40.39 -40.58
N ASN A 304 -9.11 39.53 -41.17
CA ASN A 304 -9.44 38.79 -42.38
C ASN A 304 -9.34 37.30 -42.10
N VAL A 305 -10.45 36.57 -42.27
CA VAL A 305 -10.42 35.11 -42.38
C VAL A 305 -10.19 34.79 -43.84
N LEU A 306 -9.14 34.02 -44.12
CA LEU A 306 -8.71 33.65 -45.47
C LEU A 306 -8.82 32.13 -45.60
N ILE A 307 -9.37 31.64 -46.71
CA ILE A 307 -9.38 30.21 -47.07
C ILE A 307 -8.83 30.10 -48.50
N ALA A 308 -7.80 29.27 -48.69
CA ALA A 308 -7.23 29.04 -50.02
C ALA A 308 -8.24 28.37 -50.94
N ARG A 309 -8.15 28.65 -52.25
CA ARG A 309 -9.03 28.08 -53.26
C ARG A 309 -8.42 26.81 -53.82
N GLU A 310 -9.04 25.67 -53.55
CA GLU A 310 -8.82 24.42 -54.26
C GLU A 310 -9.09 24.54 -55.78
N ASN A 311 -8.99 23.41 -56.49
CA ASN A 311 -9.48 23.23 -57.86
C ASN A 311 -10.92 23.75 -58.07
N SER A 312 -11.34 23.85 -59.34
CA SER A 312 -12.63 24.44 -59.74
C SER A 312 -13.88 23.80 -59.10
N GLU A 313 -13.81 22.55 -58.64
CA GLU A 313 -14.92 21.90 -57.92
C GLU A 313 -14.87 22.19 -56.41
N GLY A 314 -13.71 22.03 -55.77
CA GLY A 314 -13.51 22.32 -54.35
C GLY A 314 -13.81 23.78 -54.00
N GLY A 315 -13.27 24.71 -54.81
CA GLY A 315 -13.57 26.14 -54.68
C GLY A 315 -15.05 26.49 -54.84
N LEU A 316 -15.81 25.74 -55.64
CA LEU A 316 -17.25 25.94 -55.79
C LEU A 316 -18.02 25.46 -54.55
N LYS A 317 -17.59 24.35 -53.92
CA LYS A 317 -18.15 23.87 -52.65
C LYS A 317 -17.89 24.87 -51.52
N ILE A 318 -16.65 25.37 -51.40
CA ILE A 318 -16.29 26.42 -50.44
C ILE A 318 -17.14 27.68 -50.66
N ALA A 319 -17.23 28.21 -51.89
CA ALA A 319 -18.05 29.38 -52.19
C ALA A 319 -19.55 29.18 -51.84
N ASN A 320 -20.10 28.00 -52.15
CA ASN A 320 -21.47 27.65 -51.78
C ASN A 320 -21.65 27.55 -50.26
N CYS A 321 -20.66 27.05 -49.51
CA CYS A 321 -20.65 27.06 -48.04
C CYS A 321 -20.68 28.49 -47.48
N LEU A 322 -19.73 29.33 -47.90
CA LEU A 322 -19.60 30.71 -47.44
C LEU A 322 -20.88 31.53 -47.67
N SER A 323 -21.61 31.26 -48.76
CA SER A 323 -22.88 31.93 -49.05
C SER A 323 -24.00 31.68 -48.02
N ARG A 324 -23.93 30.58 -47.25
CA ARG A 324 -24.94 30.17 -46.26
C ARG A 324 -24.62 30.68 -44.84
N LEU A 325 -23.35 31.01 -44.58
CA LEU A 325 -22.88 31.57 -43.30
C LEU A 325 -23.38 33.00 -43.01
N GLY A 326 -24.02 33.66 -43.97
CA GLY A 326 -24.56 35.01 -43.81
C GLY A 326 -23.51 36.13 -43.74
N PHE A 327 -22.23 35.86 -44.00
CA PHE A 327 -21.17 36.88 -44.07
C PHE A 327 -20.88 37.32 -45.52
N ASP A 328 -20.61 38.61 -45.71
CA ASP A 328 -20.00 39.12 -46.95
C ASP A 328 -18.59 38.52 -47.13
N PHE A 329 -18.33 37.90 -48.28
CA PHE A 329 -17.00 37.43 -48.68
C PHE A 329 -16.59 37.94 -50.07
N THR A 330 -15.29 38.02 -50.31
CA THR A 330 -14.71 38.38 -51.62
C THR A 330 -13.80 37.25 -52.10
N GLU A 331 -14.02 36.79 -53.33
CA GLU A 331 -13.16 35.84 -54.03
C GLU A 331 -12.05 36.59 -54.79
N THR A 332 -10.79 36.22 -54.58
CA THR A 332 -9.67 36.72 -55.37
C THR A 332 -9.42 35.77 -56.54
N LEU A 333 -9.61 36.28 -57.76
CA LEU A 333 -9.32 35.54 -59.00
C LEU A 333 -7.89 35.85 -59.46
N SER A 334 -7.01 34.85 -59.42
CA SER A 334 -5.64 34.90 -59.92
C SER A 334 -5.30 33.62 -60.67
N ASP A 335 -4.44 33.72 -61.69
CA ASP A 335 -3.87 32.57 -62.41
C ASP A 335 -2.66 31.93 -61.66
N SER A 336 -2.51 32.27 -60.37
CA SER A 336 -1.50 31.76 -59.43
C SER A 336 -2.16 31.19 -58.17
N ASP A 337 -1.40 30.42 -57.40
CA ASP A 337 -1.80 29.76 -56.14
C ASP A 337 -2.29 30.73 -55.03
N ASP A 338 -2.27 32.04 -55.27
CA ASP A 338 -2.77 33.09 -54.38
C ASP A 338 -4.32 33.20 -54.34
N ALA A 339 -5.02 32.41 -55.15
CA ALA A 339 -6.49 32.45 -55.26
C ALA A 339 -7.12 32.04 -53.92
N GLN A 340 -7.97 32.92 -53.36
CA GLN A 340 -8.47 32.77 -52.00
C GLN A 340 -9.82 33.45 -51.78
N PHE A 341 -10.62 32.89 -50.87
CA PHE A 341 -11.79 33.53 -50.31
C PHE A 341 -11.39 34.34 -49.08
N ARG A 342 -11.88 35.57 -48.97
CA ARG A 342 -11.63 36.50 -47.86
C ARG A 342 -12.95 36.93 -47.22
N ILE A 343 -13.06 36.75 -45.91
CA ILE A 343 -14.16 37.24 -45.07
C ILE A 343 -13.60 38.31 -44.12
N CYS A 344 -14.08 39.55 -44.24
CA CYS A 344 -13.63 40.67 -43.39
C CYS A 344 -14.51 40.79 -42.13
N SER A 345 -14.44 39.80 -41.24
CA SER A 345 -15.24 39.73 -40.01
C SER A 345 -14.34 39.59 -38.77
N LYS A 346 -14.34 40.62 -37.92
CA LYS A 346 -13.64 40.61 -36.63
C LYS A 346 -14.18 39.52 -35.70
N GLN A 347 -15.51 39.38 -35.61
CA GLN A 347 -16.20 38.40 -34.77
C GLN A 347 -15.79 36.96 -35.14
N LEU A 348 -15.79 36.64 -36.44
CA LEU A 348 -15.39 35.33 -36.94
C LEU A 348 -13.90 35.08 -36.72
N ALA A 349 -13.06 36.09 -36.95
CA ALA A 349 -11.62 36.01 -36.69
C ALA A 349 -11.29 35.79 -35.20
N GLU A 350 -12.02 36.40 -34.27
CA GLU A 350 -11.81 36.20 -32.82
C GLU A 350 -12.18 34.78 -32.36
N ILE A 351 -13.15 34.11 -33.01
CA ILE A 351 -13.49 32.69 -32.79
C ILE A 351 -12.40 31.76 -33.36
N LEU A 352 -11.79 32.10 -34.50
CA LEU A 352 -10.85 31.23 -35.23
C LEU A 352 -9.37 31.45 -34.88
N LEU A 353 -9.01 32.59 -34.28
CA LEU A 353 -7.65 32.92 -33.84
C LEU A 353 -7.04 31.90 -32.84
N PRO A 354 -7.78 31.37 -31.84
CA PRO A 354 -7.24 30.37 -30.90
C PRO A 354 -6.81 29.05 -31.54
N LEU A 355 -7.24 28.76 -32.78
CA LEU A 355 -6.88 27.55 -33.53
C LEU A 355 -5.49 27.63 -34.18
N GLY A 356 -4.84 28.81 -34.14
CA GLY A 356 -3.47 28.99 -34.60
C GLY A 356 -3.23 28.69 -36.09
N LYS A 357 -2.05 28.15 -36.39
CA LYS A 357 -1.55 27.79 -37.73
C LYS A 357 -1.51 26.27 -37.92
N SER A 358 -1.14 25.80 -39.10
CA SER A 358 -1.18 24.37 -39.49
C SER A 358 -0.49 23.34 -38.57
N GLY A 359 0.44 23.74 -37.69
CA GLY A 359 1.05 22.88 -36.67
C GLY A 359 0.36 22.92 -35.30
N GLU A 360 -0.56 23.86 -35.10
CA GLU A 360 -1.22 24.23 -33.84
C GLU A 360 -2.73 23.90 -33.84
N LYS A 361 -3.35 23.75 -35.04
CA LYS A 361 -4.78 23.43 -35.21
C LYS A 361 -5.20 22.17 -34.44
N TYR A 362 -6.46 22.16 -34.00
CA TYR A 362 -7.15 21.09 -33.27
C TYR A 362 -8.67 21.18 -33.50
N ILE A 363 -9.43 20.17 -33.09
CA ILE A 363 -10.91 20.20 -33.07
C ILE A 363 -11.41 20.60 -31.67
N PRO A 364 -12.26 21.63 -31.51
CA PRO A 364 -12.86 22.00 -30.23
C PRO A 364 -13.60 20.81 -29.58
N ARG A 365 -13.43 20.61 -28.27
CA ARG A 365 -13.96 19.39 -27.59
C ARG A 365 -15.49 19.31 -27.64
N GLU A 366 -16.16 20.45 -27.62
CA GLU A 366 -17.62 20.56 -27.71
C GLU A 366 -18.20 19.92 -28.98
N PHE A 367 -17.45 19.90 -30.09
CA PHE A 367 -17.95 19.29 -31.33
C PHE A 367 -18.05 17.76 -31.20
N PHE A 368 -17.25 17.12 -30.36
CA PHE A 368 -17.29 15.67 -30.18
C PHE A 368 -18.55 15.16 -29.44
N GLY A 369 -19.34 16.05 -28.84
CA GLY A 369 -20.68 15.75 -28.33
C GLY A 369 -21.79 15.79 -29.38
N LEU A 370 -21.50 16.26 -30.60
CA LEU A 370 -22.49 16.37 -31.68
C LEU A 370 -22.85 15.01 -32.27
N SER A 371 -24.03 14.93 -32.88
CA SER A 371 -24.54 13.72 -33.50
C SER A 371 -23.58 13.18 -34.57
N LYS A 372 -23.55 11.85 -34.72
CA LYS A 372 -22.86 11.17 -35.83
C LYS A 372 -23.17 11.75 -37.22
N ARG A 373 -24.37 12.28 -37.45
CA ARG A 373 -24.75 12.93 -38.72
C ARG A 373 -23.98 14.23 -38.92
N GLN A 374 -23.87 15.04 -37.88
CA GLN A 374 -23.16 16.33 -37.90
C GLN A 374 -21.64 16.14 -37.92
N LEU A 375 -21.11 15.19 -37.14
CA LEU A 375 -19.70 14.79 -37.19
C LEU A 375 -19.28 14.31 -38.59
N LEU A 376 -20.16 13.62 -39.32
CA LEU A 376 -19.92 13.21 -40.72
C LEU A 376 -19.85 14.39 -41.70
N ILE A 377 -20.39 15.57 -41.38
CA ILE A 377 -20.24 16.79 -42.20
C ILE A 377 -18.81 17.33 -42.02
N LEU A 378 -18.39 17.55 -40.76
CA LEU A 378 -17.03 17.98 -40.42
C LEU A 378 -15.98 17.01 -40.98
N PHE A 379 -16.19 15.71 -40.80
CA PHE A 379 -15.30 14.67 -41.34
C PHE A 379 -15.13 14.78 -42.86
N LYS A 380 -16.23 14.94 -43.61
CA LYS A 380 -16.17 15.08 -45.07
C LYS A 380 -15.47 16.38 -45.52
N ALA A 381 -15.68 17.49 -44.81
CA ALA A 381 -15.00 18.74 -45.11
C ALA A 381 -13.48 18.65 -44.87
N LEU A 382 -13.04 18.01 -43.78
CA LEU A 382 -11.62 17.73 -43.50
C LEU A 382 -11.00 16.75 -44.51
N ILE A 383 -11.75 15.73 -44.93
CA ILE A 383 -11.30 14.77 -45.95
C ILE A 383 -11.20 15.40 -47.35
N MET A 384 -11.96 16.47 -47.64
CA MET A 384 -11.86 17.18 -48.91
C MET A 384 -10.55 17.99 -49.02
N GLY A 385 -10.10 18.61 -47.92
CA GLY A 385 -8.87 19.42 -47.85
C GLY A 385 -7.59 18.59 -47.75
N ASP A 386 -7.09 18.32 -46.54
CA ASP A 386 -5.83 17.55 -46.34
C ASP A 386 -6.00 16.02 -46.51
N GLY A 387 -7.11 15.57 -47.10
CA GLY A 387 -7.52 14.17 -47.17
C GLY A 387 -7.44 13.52 -48.54
N SER A 388 -7.80 12.24 -48.59
CA SER A 388 -8.00 11.46 -49.81
C SER A 388 -8.94 10.30 -49.55
N GLU A 389 -9.84 10.03 -50.49
CA GLU A 389 -10.81 8.93 -50.49
C GLU A 389 -10.33 7.81 -51.43
N GLY A 390 -10.33 6.58 -50.92
CA GLY A 390 -10.17 5.35 -51.69
C GLY A 390 -11.48 4.56 -51.74
N GLU A 391 -11.44 3.35 -52.29
CA GLU A 391 -12.63 2.54 -52.58
C GLU A 391 -13.49 2.17 -51.35
N ASP A 392 -12.87 2.06 -50.16
CA ASP A 392 -13.55 1.71 -48.89
C ASP A 392 -12.82 2.35 -47.68
N CYS A 393 -11.95 3.35 -47.90
CA CYS A 393 -11.03 3.89 -46.88
C CYS A 393 -10.62 5.35 -47.13
N TYR A 394 -10.12 6.02 -46.09
CA TYR A 394 -9.63 7.41 -46.18
C TYR A 394 -8.23 7.56 -45.60
N VAL A 395 -7.48 8.55 -46.08
CA VAL A 395 -6.22 8.98 -45.48
C VAL A 395 -6.25 10.49 -45.28
N TYR A 396 -5.97 10.94 -44.05
CA TYR A 396 -5.86 12.35 -43.69
C TYR A 396 -4.44 12.68 -43.25
N TYR A 397 -3.93 13.86 -43.62
CA TYR A 397 -2.57 14.32 -43.31
C TYR A 397 -2.60 15.58 -42.44
N SER A 398 -1.73 15.66 -41.42
CA SER A 398 -1.58 16.89 -40.64
C SER A 398 -0.18 17.09 -40.08
N LYS A 399 0.19 18.35 -39.84
CA LYS A 399 1.40 18.74 -39.10
C LYS A 399 1.14 18.86 -37.59
N SER A 400 -0.11 19.03 -37.17
CA SER A 400 -0.51 18.99 -35.76
C SER A 400 -0.69 17.54 -35.31
N LYS A 401 -0.02 17.14 -34.22
CA LYS A 401 -0.26 15.85 -33.56
C LYS A 401 -1.65 15.80 -32.95
N GLN A 402 -2.10 16.90 -32.37
CA GLN A 402 -3.43 17.01 -31.76
C GLN A 402 -4.52 16.82 -32.81
N LEU A 403 -4.45 17.52 -33.96
CA LEU A 403 -5.41 17.33 -35.04
C LEU A 403 -5.40 15.90 -35.63
N ALA A 404 -4.24 15.24 -35.68
CA ALA A 404 -4.17 13.85 -36.12
C ALA A 404 -4.84 12.87 -35.14
N ASP A 405 -4.76 13.13 -33.83
CA ASP A 405 -5.49 12.37 -32.80
C ASP A 405 -6.98 12.69 -32.80
N ASP A 406 -7.33 13.96 -32.97
CA ASP A 406 -8.70 14.45 -33.06
C ASP A 406 -9.42 13.86 -34.28
N VAL A 407 -8.73 13.72 -35.42
CA VAL A 407 -9.28 13.06 -36.62
C VAL A 407 -9.36 11.54 -36.45
N GLN A 408 -8.49 10.92 -35.63
CA GLN A 408 -8.71 9.52 -35.21
C GLN A 408 -9.99 9.38 -34.38
N GLU A 409 -10.22 10.28 -33.41
CA GLU A 409 -11.44 10.27 -32.58
C GLU A 409 -12.71 10.61 -33.38
N LEU A 410 -12.63 11.60 -34.28
CA LEU A 410 -13.71 11.96 -35.21
C LEU A 410 -14.11 10.77 -36.08
N ALA A 411 -13.12 10.08 -36.66
CA ALA A 411 -13.36 8.88 -37.46
C ALA A 411 -14.05 7.77 -36.65
N LEU A 412 -13.63 7.56 -35.40
CA LEU A 412 -14.23 6.59 -34.47
C LEU A 412 -15.70 6.93 -34.18
N ARG A 413 -16.02 8.19 -33.85
CA ARG A 413 -17.39 8.66 -33.62
C ARG A 413 -18.26 8.61 -34.89
N CYS A 414 -17.66 8.81 -36.06
CA CYS A 414 -18.30 8.57 -37.36
C CYS A 414 -18.54 7.07 -37.67
N GLY A 415 -18.01 6.13 -36.87
CA GLY A 415 -18.16 4.68 -37.06
C GLY A 415 -17.13 4.04 -37.99
N TYR A 416 -15.99 4.68 -38.18
CA TYR A 416 -14.81 4.09 -38.79
C TYR A 416 -13.84 3.59 -37.70
N ALA A 417 -12.85 2.80 -38.08
CA ALA A 417 -11.67 2.55 -37.25
C ALA A 417 -10.50 3.34 -37.84
N ALA A 418 -9.66 3.96 -37.00
CA ALA A 418 -8.56 4.80 -37.47
C ALA A 418 -7.25 4.52 -36.72
N SER A 419 -6.11 4.74 -37.39
CA SER A 419 -4.77 4.65 -36.79
C SER A 419 -3.83 5.77 -37.24
N VAL A 420 -3.16 6.40 -36.26
CA VAL A 420 -2.23 7.52 -36.48
C VAL A 420 -0.81 6.99 -36.62
N VAL A 421 -0.10 7.41 -37.67
CA VAL A 421 1.29 7.02 -37.95
C VAL A 421 2.11 8.25 -38.32
N SER A 422 3.31 8.40 -37.76
CA SER A 422 4.27 9.41 -38.22
C SER A 422 4.82 9.01 -39.59
N HIS A 423 4.52 9.81 -40.63
CA HIS A 423 4.79 9.43 -42.02
C HIS A 423 6.19 9.82 -42.49
N ALA A 424 6.82 10.81 -41.84
CA ALA A 424 8.12 11.33 -42.22
C ALA A 424 8.96 11.66 -40.98
N VAL A 425 9.88 10.74 -40.62
CA VAL A 425 10.87 10.93 -39.56
C VAL A 425 11.64 12.22 -39.81
N GLY A 426 11.63 13.13 -38.83
CA GLY A 426 12.30 14.43 -38.92
C GLY A 426 11.56 15.53 -39.70
N ARG A 427 10.30 15.33 -40.13
CA ARG A 427 9.49 16.39 -40.79
C ARG A 427 8.16 16.73 -40.12
N GLY A 428 7.80 16.07 -39.02
CA GLY A 428 6.59 16.42 -38.23
C GLY A 428 5.27 16.30 -38.99
N LEU A 429 5.15 15.27 -39.86
CA LEU A 429 3.92 15.01 -40.62
C LEU A 429 3.30 13.68 -40.18
N TYR A 430 2.08 13.76 -39.68
CA TYR A 430 1.26 12.64 -39.24
C TYR A 430 0.26 12.24 -40.32
N ARG A 431 -0.04 10.95 -40.38
CA ARG A 431 -1.00 10.33 -41.30
C ARG A 431 -2.01 9.55 -40.47
N VAL A 432 -3.29 9.90 -40.60
CA VAL A 432 -4.40 9.11 -40.06
C VAL A 432 -4.88 8.17 -41.16
N ASN A 433 -4.81 6.87 -40.92
CA ASN A 433 -5.38 5.84 -41.80
C ASN A 433 -6.75 5.48 -41.28
N ILE A 434 -7.79 5.69 -42.08
CA ILE A 434 -9.18 5.49 -41.69
C ILE A 434 -9.77 4.38 -42.55
N ARG A 435 -10.40 3.39 -41.91
CA ARG A 435 -10.95 2.18 -42.53
C ARG A 435 -12.33 1.88 -41.94
N PRO A 436 -13.16 1.00 -42.53
CA PRO A 436 -14.42 0.62 -41.92
C PRO A 436 -14.16 -0.04 -40.56
N ALA A 437 -15.04 0.21 -39.57
CA ALA A 437 -14.95 -0.38 -38.24
C ALA A 437 -15.27 -1.88 -38.27
N LYS A 438 -14.28 -2.66 -38.71
CA LYS A 438 -14.26 -4.12 -38.75
C LYS A 438 -13.27 -4.61 -37.69
N ASP A 439 -13.72 -5.53 -36.84
CA ASP A 439 -12.89 -6.16 -35.80
C ASP A 439 -11.69 -6.88 -36.42
N ALA A 440 -10.53 -6.75 -35.80
CA ALA A 440 -9.25 -7.16 -36.38
C ALA A 440 -8.69 -8.41 -35.70
N ASN A 441 -8.30 -9.41 -36.49
CA ASN A 441 -7.73 -10.66 -35.96
C ASN A 441 -6.54 -10.39 -35.02
N LEU A 442 -6.55 -11.05 -33.87
CA LEU A 442 -5.40 -11.11 -32.97
C LEU A 442 -4.25 -11.88 -33.62
N VAL A 443 -3.06 -11.69 -33.07
CA VAL A 443 -1.80 -12.29 -33.50
C VAL A 443 -1.11 -12.88 -32.27
N GLU A 444 -0.14 -13.76 -32.48
CA GLU A 444 0.72 -14.23 -31.38
C GLU A 444 1.38 -13.02 -30.67
N PRO A 445 1.32 -12.94 -29.33
CA PRO A 445 1.90 -11.82 -28.60
C PRO A 445 3.42 -11.87 -28.62
N GLU A 446 4.04 -10.71 -28.84
CA GLU A 446 5.46 -10.48 -28.54
C GLU A 446 5.64 -10.55 -27.02
N ARG A 447 6.33 -11.58 -26.54
CA ARG A 447 6.66 -11.77 -25.12
C ARG A 447 8.06 -11.23 -24.83
N PHE A 448 8.18 -10.41 -23.80
CA PHE A 448 9.47 -9.86 -23.37
C PHE A 448 9.49 -9.59 -21.87
N HIS A 449 10.67 -9.66 -21.25
CA HIS A 449 10.83 -9.28 -19.86
C HIS A 449 10.76 -7.75 -19.70
N TYR A 450 9.99 -7.29 -18.72
CA TYR A 450 9.73 -5.89 -18.43
C TYR A 450 10.07 -5.58 -16.96
N VAL A 451 10.66 -4.40 -16.76
CA VAL A 451 10.93 -3.79 -15.46
C VAL A 451 10.48 -2.33 -15.53
N GLY A 452 9.51 -1.95 -14.70
CA GLY A 452 8.94 -0.60 -14.71
C GLY A 452 7.62 -0.53 -13.95
N LYS A 453 6.74 0.40 -14.34
CA LYS A 453 5.37 0.51 -13.79
C LYS A 453 4.35 -0.01 -14.79
N VAL A 454 3.35 -0.75 -14.32
CA VAL A 454 2.11 -1.04 -15.04
C VAL A 454 0.95 -0.21 -14.47
N TYR A 455 -0.06 -0.01 -15.30
CA TYR A 455 -1.15 0.93 -15.10
C TYR A 455 -2.50 0.27 -15.43
N CYS A 456 -3.57 0.70 -14.78
CA CYS A 456 -4.94 0.42 -15.19
C CYS A 456 -5.93 1.38 -14.51
N VAL A 457 -7.19 1.26 -14.90
CA VAL A 457 -8.33 1.95 -14.29
C VAL A 457 -9.48 0.96 -14.09
N ASN A 458 -10.16 1.00 -12.95
CA ASN A 458 -11.41 0.26 -12.76
C ASN A 458 -12.59 1.09 -13.29
N VAL A 459 -13.52 0.46 -14.01
CA VAL A 459 -14.72 1.14 -14.55
C VAL A 459 -15.91 0.19 -14.56
N THR A 460 -17.10 0.70 -14.34
CA THR A 460 -18.35 -0.08 -14.18
C THR A 460 -18.66 -1.06 -15.32
N ASN A 461 -18.31 -0.73 -16.57
CA ASN A 461 -18.55 -1.59 -17.74
C ASN A 461 -17.42 -2.62 -18.00
N HIS A 462 -16.32 -2.56 -17.26
CA HIS A 462 -15.19 -3.50 -17.30
C HIS A 462 -14.51 -3.69 -18.68
N VAL A 463 -14.76 -2.77 -19.62
CA VAL A 463 -14.14 -2.70 -20.96
C VAL A 463 -13.73 -1.24 -21.22
N VAL A 464 -12.47 -1.02 -21.58
CA VAL A 464 -11.84 0.32 -21.79
C VAL A 464 -11.25 0.47 -23.18
N PHE A 465 -11.24 1.69 -23.73
CA PHE A 465 -10.64 1.96 -25.05
C PHE A 465 -9.21 2.46 -24.93
N VAL A 466 -8.26 1.65 -25.41
CA VAL A 466 -6.82 1.90 -25.29
C VAL A 466 -6.15 1.94 -26.66
N ARG A 467 -5.04 2.68 -26.77
CA ARG A 467 -4.15 2.65 -27.94
C ARG A 467 -2.69 2.62 -27.51
N ARG A 468 -1.82 2.09 -28.37
CA ARG A 468 -0.37 2.29 -28.32
C ARG A 468 0.13 2.57 -29.72
N ASN A 469 1.18 3.38 -29.86
CA ASN A 469 1.73 3.78 -31.17
C ASN A 469 0.65 4.30 -32.16
N GLY A 470 -0.41 4.96 -31.64
CA GLY A 470 -1.53 5.48 -32.45
C GLY A 470 -2.54 4.43 -32.96
N ARG A 471 -2.52 3.18 -32.50
CA ARG A 471 -3.44 2.09 -32.95
C ARG A 471 -4.34 1.63 -31.80
N ALA A 472 -5.66 1.75 -31.97
CA ALA A 472 -6.63 1.62 -30.87
C ALA A 472 -7.46 0.31 -30.90
N ALA A 473 -7.85 -0.18 -29.71
CA ALA A 473 -8.78 -1.30 -29.52
C ALA A 473 -9.46 -1.27 -28.14
N TRP A 474 -10.55 -2.02 -27.98
CA TRP A 474 -11.18 -2.30 -26.69
C TRP A 474 -10.49 -3.46 -25.96
N CYS A 475 -10.33 -3.36 -24.63
CA CYS A 475 -9.72 -4.40 -23.78
C CYS A 475 -10.38 -4.46 -22.38
N GLY A 476 -10.18 -5.53 -21.59
CA GLY A 476 -11.10 -5.94 -20.50
C GLY A 476 -10.53 -6.08 -19.07
N GLN A 477 -11.32 -6.69 -18.17
CA GLN A 477 -11.06 -6.88 -16.71
C GLN A 477 -11.58 -8.29 -16.22
N CYS A 478 -11.43 -8.72 -14.94
CA CYS A 478 -11.07 -10.14 -14.57
C CYS A 478 -11.68 -10.81 -13.28
N TYR A 479 -12.75 -11.66 -13.24
CA TYR A 479 -13.02 -12.74 -12.21
C TYR A 479 -14.27 -13.65 -12.48
N ASP A 480 -14.83 -14.36 -11.47
CA ASP A 480 -16.02 -15.27 -11.48
C ASP A 480 -16.69 -15.44 -10.07
N GLU A 481 -17.92 -16.00 -9.95
CA GLU A 481 -18.79 -15.90 -8.74
C GLU A 481 -19.61 -17.16 -8.34
N GLY A 482 -19.26 -18.36 -8.83
CA GLY A 482 -20.21 -19.48 -8.93
C GLY A 482 -20.91 -20.09 -7.70
N LYS A 483 -20.61 -19.70 -6.44
CA LYS A 483 -21.20 -20.33 -5.23
C LYS A 483 -22.66 -19.90 -4.96
N ARG A 484 -23.02 -18.64 -5.18
CA ARG A 484 -24.36 -18.12 -4.85
C ARG A 484 -25.49 -18.78 -5.64
N VAL A 485 -25.22 -19.17 -6.88
CA VAL A 485 -26.21 -19.81 -7.76
C VAL A 485 -26.64 -21.17 -7.19
N ALA A 486 -25.75 -21.90 -6.52
CA ALA A 486 -26.08 -23.17 -5.86
C ALA A 486 -27.04 -22.97 -4.66
N GLU A 487 -26.82 -21.94 -3.83
CA GLU A 487 -27.74 -21.61 -2.74
C GLU A 487 -29.12 -21.24 -3.29
N THR A 488 -29.17 -20.35 -4.29
CA THR A 488 -30.42 -19.91 -4.93
C THR A 488 -31.22 -21.09 -5.49
N LEU A 489 -30.58 -21.98 -6.25
CA LEU A 489 -31.21 -23.19 -6.81
C LEU A 489 -31.80 -24.09 -5.72
N ALA A 490 -31.10 -24.28 -4.60
CA ALA A 490 -31.62 -25.06 -3.48
C ALA A 490 -32.90 -24.43 -2.91
N PHE A 491 -32.87 -23.14 -2.59
CA PHE A 491 -34.03 -22.42 -2.07
C PHE A 491 -35.23 -22.39 -3.04
N ASP A 492 -35.00 -22.33 -4.36
CA ASP A 492 -36.09 -22.44 -5.34
C ASP A 492 -36.66 -23.86 -5.47
N TYR A 493 -35.83 -24.90 -5.37
CA TYR A 493 -36.33 -26.28 -5.30
C TYR A 493 -37.13 -26.55 -4.02
N HIS A 494 -36.77 -25.92 -2.90
CA HIS A 494 -37.62 -25.91 -1.71
C HIS A 494 -38.95 -25.19 -1.98
N ARG A 495 -38.91 -23.91 -2.39
CA ARG A 495 -40.10 -23.07 -2.63
C ARG A 495 -41.11 -23.67 -3.62
N GLN A 496 -40.63 -24.23 -4.73
CA GLN A 496 -41.49 -24.70 -5.83
C GLN A 496 -41.83 -26.19 -5.72
N ASN A 497 -40.95 -27.01 -5.14
CA ASN A 497 -41.02 -28.46 -5.22
C ASN A 497 -41.02 -29.17 -3.85
N ASN A 498 -41.05 -28.43 -2.74
CA ASN A 498 -41.01 -28.92 -1.36
C ASN A 498 -39.83 -29.87 -1.05
N VAL A 499 -38.68 -29.71 -1.73
CA VAL A 499 -37.44 -30.38 -1.32
C VAL A 499 -36.99 -29.83 0.04
N ASP A 500 -36.62 -30.69 0.97
CA ASP A 500 -36.22 -30.32 2.33
C ASP A 500 -34.70 -30.00 2.36
N ILE A 501 -34.28 -28.74 2.64
CA ILE A 501 -32.92 -28.23 2.32
C ILE A 501 -32.11 -27.59 3.49
N ARG A 502 -30.77 -27.62 3.44
CA ARG A 502 -29.83 -27.04 4.45
C ARG A 502 -28.55 -26.37 3.85
N VAL A 503 -27.94 -25.33 4.46
CA VAL A 503 -26.81 -24.50 3.89
C VAL A 503 -25.80 -23.91 4.95
N VAL A 504 -24.47 -23.69 4.66
CA VAL A 504 -23.38 -23.41 5.68
C VAL A 504 -22.09 -22.56 5.30
N ARG A 505 -21.40 -21.75 6.20
CA ARG A 505 -20.26 -20.72 5.94
C ARG A 505 -19.24 -20.35 7.15
N ILE A 506 -18.04 -19.65 7.02
CA ILE A 506 -16.85 -19.52 8.03
C ILE A 506 -15.79 -18.29 7.97
N PHE A 507 -15.19 -17.63 9.04
CA PHE A 507 -14.29 -16.36 9.05
C PHE A 507 -13.46 -15.86 10.36
N ASN A 508 -12.69 -14.67 10.52
CA ASN A 508 -12.18 -13.80 11.75
C ASN A 508 -11.08 -12.58 11.65
N SER A 509 -10.97 -11.47 12.53
CA SER A 509 -9.82 -10.43 12.88
C SER A 509 -9.96 -9.33 14.10
N LEU A 510 -8.97 -8.37 14.36
CA LEU A 510 -8.22 -8.05 15.67
C LEU A 510 -8.19 -6.65 16.52
N THR A 511 -7.07 -5.84 16.77
CA THR A 511 -6.75 -4.96 18.03
C THR A 511 -5.82 -3.64 18.05
N GLY A 512 -6.04 -2.59 18.90
CA GLY A 512 -5.48 -1.17 18.79
C GLY A 512 -4.39 -0.44 19.67
N ASP A 513 -4.81 0.59 20.44
CA ASP A 513 -4.30 2.02 20.58
C ASP A 513 -2.86 2.39 21.05
N GLN A 514 -1.80 1.64 20.74
CA GLN A 514 -0.57 1.60 21.56
C GLN A 514 0.73 2.14 20.92
N LYS A 515 1.78 2.46 21.72
CA LYS A 515 3.14 2.70 21.16
C LYS A 515 3.69 1.41 20.53
N VAL A 516 4.35 1.51 19.38
CA VAL A 516 4.95 0.40 18.63
C VAL A 516 6.35 0.76 18.15
N LEU A 517 7.21 -0.25 18.04
CA LEU A 517 8.59 -0.12 17.56
C LEU A 517 8.67 -0.70 16.13
N TYR A 518 9.08 0.10 15.16
CA TYR A 518 9.15 -0.32 13.75
C TYR A 518 10.21 0.45 12.96
N TYR A 519 10.44 0.07 11.72
CA TYR A 519 11.39 0.68 10.79
C TYR A 519 10.72 0.99 9.46
N ILE A 520 11.19 2.01 8.75
CA ILE A 520 10.96 2.20 7.32
C ILE A 520 12.34 2.20 6.63
N ALA A 521 12.57 1.20 5.77
CA ALA A 521 13.90 0.83 5.27
C ALA A 521 14.89 0.60 6.43
N GLU A 522 15.87 1.48 6.63
CA GLU A 522 16.83 1.41 7.74
C GLU A 522 16.51 2.38 8.89
N GLU A 523 15.56 3.30 8.73
CA GLU A 523 15.26 4.34 9.73
C GLU A 523 14.28 3.83 10.79
N LEU A 524 14.65 3.98 12.06
CA LEU A 524 13.85 3.55 13.20
C LEU A 524 12.74 4.56 13.55
N TYR A 525 11.56 4.02 13.88
CA TYR A 525 10.39 4.72 14.37
C TYR A 525 9.87 4.10 15.68
N TYR A 526 9.47 4.96 16.62
CA TYR A 526 8.83 4.57 17.88
C TYR A 526 7.76 5.60 18.26
N GLU A 527 6.52 5.27 17.95
CA GLU A 527 5.34 6.16 17.99
C GLU A 527 4.06 5.31 18.14
N THR A 528 2.86 5.90 18.19
CA THR A 528 1.61 5.13 18.36
C THR A 528 1.27 4.35 17.11
N PHE A 529 0.45 3.31 17.24
CA PHE A 529 -0.07 2.52 16.12
C PHE A 529 -0.83 3.39 15.10
N ALA A 530 -1.51 4.45 15.59
CA ALA A 530 -2.16 5.45 14.76
C ALA A 530 -1.13 6.30 13.96
N GLU A 531 -0.16 6.91 14.66
CA GLU A 531 0.94 7.67 14.03
C GLU A 531 1.71 6.80 13.01
N CYS A 532 1.99 5.55 13.38
CA CYS A 532 2.66 4.54 12.57
C CYS A 532 1.89 4.21 11.29
N TYR A 533 0.60 3.89 11.39
CA TYR A 533 -0.25 3.61 10.22
C TYR A 533 -0.32 4.80 9.27
N ASP A 534 -0.55 6.00 9.83
CA ASP A 534 -0.72 7.21 9.04
C ASP A 534 0.62 7.67 8.42
N ARG A 535 1.77 7.31 9.01
CA ARG A 535 3.12 7.49 8.41
C ARG A 535 3.43 6.47 7.31
N ILE A 536 3.11 5.20 7.53
CA ILE A 536 3.30 4.12 6.53
C ILE A 536 2.45 4.38 5.29
N ASN A 537 1.26 4.97 5.45
CA ASN A 537 0.42 5.49 4.36
C ASN A 537 0.17 4.45 3.22
N GLY A 538 0.08 3.18 3.60
CA GLY A 538 -0.11 2.04 2.68
C GLY A 538 1.15 1.45 2.04
N ASP A 539 2.31 2.13 2.04
CA ASP A 539 3.56 1.56 1.52
C ASP A 539 4.35 0.82 2.61
N ILE A 540 3.94 -0.43 2.80
CA ILE A 540 4.59 -1.40 3.68
C ILE A 540 5.85 -2.05 3.08
N SER A 541 6.23 -1.75 1.83
CA SER A 541 7.22 -2.56 1.08
C SER A 541 8.63 -2.60 1.69
N ASN A 542 8.97 -1.60 2.50
CA ASN A 542 10.23 -1.52 3.24
C ASN A 542 10.02 -1.45 4.77
N VAL A 543 8.82 -1.75 5.25
CA VAL A 543 8.48 -1.63 6.68
C VAL A 543 8.83 -2.92 7.42
N SER A 544 9.43 -2.81 8.61
CA SER A 544 9.78 -3.96 9.46
C SER A 544 9.59 -3.68 10.95
N VAL A 545 9.33 -4.70 11.76
CA VAL A 545 9.12 -4.62 13.21
C VAL A 545 10.10 -5.53 13.96
N PRO A 546 10.52 -5.17 15.19
CA PRO A 546 11.16 -6.10 16.10
C PRO A 546 10.16 -7.09 16.69
N CYS A 547 10.53 -8.36 16.66
CA CYS A 547 9.77 -9.52 17.12
C CYS A 547 10.71 -10.56 17.76
N PHE A 548 10.20 -11.61 18.39
CA PHE A 548 11.03 -12.75 18.83
C PHE A 548 10.91 -13.96 17.89
N ASP A 549 12.02 -14.68 17.74
CA ASP A 549 12.15 -15.89 16.93
C ASP A 549 11.77 -17.19 17.65
N GLU A 550 11.87 -18.33 16.97
CA GLU A 550 11.61 -19.67 17.54
C GLU A 550 12.54 -20.07 18.70
N ASN A 551 13.65 -19.35 18.91
CA ASN A 551 14.57 -19.47 20.05
C ASN A 551 14.27 -18.44 21.15
N SER A 552 13.16 -17.70 21.02
CA SER A 552 12.78 -16.53 21.81
C SER A 552 13.79 -15.36 21.74
N LYS A 553 14.62 -15.28 20.67
CA LYS A 553 15.61 -14.22 20.46
C LYS A 553 15.05 -13.07 19.61
N THR A 554 15.42 -11.82 19.93
CA THR A 554 14.83 -10.65 19.28
C THR A 554 15.47 -10.37 17.92
N VAL A 555 14.64 -10.34 16.89
CA VAL A 555 14.99 -10.17 15.47
C VAL A 555 14.13 -9.07 14.84
N ILE A 556 14.55 -8.52 13.70
CA ILE A 556 13.84 -7.44 12.98
C ILE A 556 13.39 -8.00 11.63
N LYS A 557 12.09 -7.87 11.31
CA LYS A 557 11.45 -8.62 10.22
C LYS A 557 10.40 -7.77 9.49
N PRO A 558 10.28 -7.88 8.15
CA PRO A 558 9.38 -7.03 7.34
C PRO A 558 7.90 -7.19 7.74
N ILE A 559 6.98 -6.44 7.15
CA ILE A 559 5.53 -6.67 7.28
C ILE A 559 4.85 -6.73 5.90
N SER A 560 3.67 -7.33 5.79
CA SER A 560 2.82 -7.30 4.57
C SER A 560 1.36 -6.87 4.80
N ALA A 561 1.02 -6.54 6.03
CA ALA A 561 -0.06 -5.61 6.30
C ALA A 561 0.22 -4.79 7.55
N ILE A 562 -0.41 -3.63 7.61
CA ILE A 562 -0.76 -3.00 8.87
C ILE A 562 -2.27 -2.80 8.83
N TRP A 563 -2.95 -3.26 9.88
CA TRP A 563 -4.40 -3.26 9.98
C TRP A 563 -4.89 -1.98 10.67
N LYS A 564 -6.10 -1.52 10.31
CA LYS A 564 -6.83 -0.41 10.94
C LYS A 564 -8.33 -0.62 10.67
N HIS A 565 -9.12 -0.78 11.72
CA HIS A 565 -10.55 -1.07 11.70
C HIS A 565 -11.21 -0.42 12.93
N HIS A 566 -12.48 -0.02 12.89
CA HIS A 566 -13.14 0.60 14.05
C HIS A 566 -13.94 -0.45 14.82
N VAL A 567 -13.83 -0.48 16.15
CA VAL A 567 -14.58 -1.44 16.99
C VAL A 567 -15.21 -0.78 18.20
N LYS A 568 -16.30 -1.40 18.68
CA LYS A 568 -16.94 -1.07 19.96
C LYS A 568 -17.04 -2.33 20.83
N LYS A 569 -15.99 -2.62 21.60
CA LYS A 569 -15.84 -3.82 22.47
C LYS A 569 -15.05 -3.47 23.74
N LYS A 570 -14.91 -4.41 24.68
CA LYS A 570 -14.10 -4.13 25.88
C LYS A 570 -12.61 -4.22 25.56
N GLY A 571 -11.86 -3.37 26.23
CA GLY A 571 -10.41 -3.44 26.32
C GLY A 571 -9.92 -3.69 27.74
N TYR A 572 -8.67 -4.08 27.84
CA TYR A 572 -7.93 -4.26 29.08
C TYR A 572 -6.60 -3.50 29.01
N GLN A 573 -6.40 -2.54 29.91
CA GLN A 573 -5.08 -1.97 30.18
C GLN A 573 -4.36 -2.87 31.18
N ILE A 574 -3.26 -3.47 30.74
CA ILE A 574 -2.47 -4.44 31.49
C ILE A 574 -1.14 -3.78 31.85
N LYS A 575 -0.83 -3.74 33.15
CA LYS A 575 0.41 -3.18 33.70
C LYS A 575 1.19 -4.24 34.45
N THR A 576 2.50 -4.26 34.26
CA THR A 576 3.43 -5.19 34.91
C THR A 576 4.11 -4.58 36.14
N VAL A 577 4.69 -5.43 36.97
CA VAL A 577 5.53 -5.06 38.14
C VAL A 577 6.83 -4.30 37.78
N TRP A 578 7.14 -4.13 36.50
CA TRP A 578 8.25 -3.30 36.00
C TRP A 578 7.78 -2.05 35.25
N GLY A 579 6.51 -1.67 35.37
CA GLY A 579 5.94 -0.48 34.71
C GLY A 579 5.62 -0.63 33.22
N LYS A 580 5.99 -1.74 32.58
CA LYS A 580 5.57 -2.09 31.21
C LYS A 580 4.04 -2.10 31.13
N GLN A 581 3.47 -1.48 30.09
CA GLN A 581 2.03 -1.31 29.92
C GLN A 581 1.58 -1.57 28.49
N ILE A 582 0.45 -2.27 28.31
CA ILE A 582 -0.24 -2.36 27.03
C ILE A 582 -1.75 -2.29 27.23
N LYS A 583 -2.48 -1.67 26.30
CA LYS A 583 -3.93 -1.84 26.16
C LYS A 583 -4.25 -2.75 24.99
N ILE A 584 -5.17 -3.68 25.19
CA ILE A 584 -5.61 -4.65 24.17
C ILE A 584 -7.12 -4.83 24.22
N THR A 585 -7.74 -5.39 23.18
CA THR A 585 -9.15 -5.79 23.21
C THR A 585 -9.32 -7.10 24.00
N GLU A 586 -10.55 -7.42 24.40
CA GLU A 586 -10.85 -8.62 25.17
C GLU A 586 -10.52 -9.95 24.46
N ASP A 587 -10.47 -9.93 23.13
CA ASP A 587 -10.18 -11.04 22.22
C ASP A 587 -8.73 -11.06 21.69
N HIS A 588 -7.85 -10.14 22.12
CA HIS A 588 -6.43 -10.20 21.77
C HIS A 588 -5.65 -11.14 22.69
N SER A 589 -4.61 -11.80 22.16
CA SER A 589 -3.66 -12.59 22.94
C SER A 589 -2.46 -11.77 23.44
N LEU A 590 -1.95 -12.05 24.64
CA LEU A 590 -0.54 -11.80 24.97
C LEU A 590 0.19 -13.12 25.22
N PHE A 591 1.50 -13.15 24.98
CA PHE A 591 2.33 -14.31 25.34
C PHE A 591 2.53 -14.40 26.86
N THR A 592 2.12 -15.55 27.41
CA THR A 592 2.49 -16.05 28.74
C THR A 592 3.53 -17.17 28.63
N ARG A 593 4.02 -17.68 29.75
CA ARG A 593 4.93 -18.84 29.77
C ARG A 593 4.20 -20.17 29.97
N ASP A 594 4.66 -21.23 29.28
CA ASP A 594 4.18 -22.61 29.45
C ASP A 594 4.99 -23.40 30.52
N ASN A 595 4.68 -24.69 30.68
CA ASN A 595 5.34 -25.58 31.65
C ASN A 595 6.79 -25.96 31.29
N ASN A 596 7.23 -25.71 30.04
CA ASN A 596 8.58 -25.96 29.52
C ASN A 596 9.38 -24.64 29.42
N ASP A 597 8.90 -23.60 30.10
CA ASP A 597 9.38 -22.23 30.05
C ASP A 597 9.34 -21.58 28.64
N GLN A 598 8.47 -22.02 27.74
CA GLN A 598 8.32 -21.48 26.38
C GLN A 598 7.17 -20.46 26.25
N PRO A 599 7.19 -19.58 25.23
CA PRO A 599 6.09 -18.67 24.95
C PRO A 599 4.80 -19.39 24.52
N ARG A 600 3.66 -18.96 25.09
CA ARG A 600 2.31 -19.46 24.80
C ARG A 600 1.28 -18.37 25.07
N ALA A 601 0.43 -18.07 24.11
CA ALA A 601 -0.58 -17.06 24.30
C ALA A 601 -1.77 -17.43 25.17
N VAL A 602 -2.37 -16.36 25.69
CA VAL A 602 -3.59 -16.30 26.49
C VAL A 602 -4.32 -15.00 26.14
N PHE A 603 -5.64 -15.06 26.01
CA PHE A 603 -6.45 -13.89 25.65
C PHE A 603 -6.53 -12.85 26.78
N GLY A 604 -6.77 -11.58 26.44
CA GLY A 604 -6.84 -10.46 27.40
C GLY A 604 -7.93 -10.64 28.46
N ASN A 605 -9.04 -11.29 28.11
CA ASN A 605 -10.10 -11.69 29.05
C ASN A 605 -9.76 -12.92 29.92
N GLU A 606 -8.72 -13.69 29.57
CA GLU A 606 -8.25 -14.87 30.33
C GLU A 606 -7.10 -14.54 31.28
N LEU A 607 -6.31 -13.49 31.00
CA LEU A 607 -5.20 -13.01 31.84
C LEU A 607 -5.68 -12.51 33.21
N LYS A 608 -4.85 -12.71 34.24
CA LYS A 608 -5.13 -12.34 35.63
C LYS A 608 -3.92 -11.64 36.26
N VAL A 609 -4.20 -10.81 37.27
CA VAL A 609 -3.17 -10.23 38.13
C VAL A 609 -2.35 -11.36 38.78
N GLY A 610 -1.03 -11.30 38.62
CA GLY A 610 -0.09 -12.35 39.04
C GLY A 610 0.34 -13.33 37.94
N ASP A 611 -0.33 -13.38 36.78
CA ASP A 611 0.16 -14.12 35.61
C ASP A 611 1.44 -13.47 35.07
N GLU A 612 2.27 -14.25 34.37
CA GLU A 612 3.57 -13.83 33.85
C GLU A 612 3.52 -13.71 32.31
N ILE A 613 3.68 -12.48 31.79
CA ILE A 613 3.68 -12.14 30.36
C ILE A 613 5.08 -11.80 29.84
N GLY A 614 5.31 -12.05 28.56
CA GLY A 614 6.62 -11.84 27.93
C GLY A 614 6.89 -10.37 27.63
N VAL A 615 8.03 -9.86 28.09
CA VAL A 615 8.56 -8.52 27.73
C VAL A 615 10.03 -8.67 27.33
N PRO A 616 10.59 -7.83 26.45
CA PRO A 616 11.97 -7.99 25.99
C PRO A 616 12.98 -7.66 27.10
N SER A 617 13.94 -8.57 27.33
CA SER A 617 15.17 -8.30 28.07
C SER A 617 16.31 -7.85 27.17
N TYR A 618 16.30 -8.23 25.90
CA TYR A 618 17.18 -7.67 24.87
C TYR A 618 16.35 -7.21 23.67
N ILE A 619 16.78 -6.14 22.99
CA ILE A 619 16.21 -5.73 21.71
C ILE A 619 17.35 -5.54 20.71
N SER A 620 17.25 -6.24 19.59
CA SER A 620 18.12 -6.04 18.42
C SER A 620 17.67 -4.81 17.64
N PHE A 621 18.62 -3.98 17.21
CA PHE A 621 18.38 -2.78 16.40
C PHE A 621 19.31 -2.81 15.17
N LEU A 622 18.83 -2.35 14.02
CA LEU A 622 19.69 -2.06 12.86
C LEU A 622 20.70 -0.97 13.23
N GLU A 623 21.98 -1.34 13.35
CA GLU A 623 23.02 -0.43 13.84
C GLU A 623 23.55 0.50 12.75
N GLN A 624 23.47 1.81 12.99
CA GLN A 624 24.07 2.84 12.14
C GLN A 624 25.12 3.63 12.95
N PRO A 625 26.42 3.36 12.77
CA PRO A 625 27.49 4.14 13.41
C PRO A 625 27.54 5.57 12.88
N LEU A 626 27.48 6.55 13.79
CA LEU A 626 27.71 7.95 13.45
C LEU A 626 29.14 8.11 12.91
N GLN A 627 29.26 8.49 11.64
CA GLN A 627 30.52 8.72 10.94
C GLN A 627 31.04 10.14 11.18
N GLN A 628 32.31 10.38 10.88
CA GLN A 628 32.88 11.73 10.84
C GLN A 628 32.23 12.56 9.71
N PHE A 629 31.83 13.80 9.99
CA PHE A 629 30.99 14.62 9.11
C PHE A 629 31.40 16.10 9.14
N TYR A 630 31.01 16.87 8.13
CA TYR A 630 31.03 18.34 8.20
C TYR A 630 29.70 18.84 8.77
N ILE A 631 29.74 19.85 9.65
CA ILE A 631 28.54 20.46 10.25
C ILE A 631 27.58 20.98 9.15
N THR A 632 28.13 21.50 8.06
CA THR A 632 27.37 21.91 6.86
C THR A 632 26.57 20.78 6.21
N ASP A 633 26.98 19.52 6.35
CA ASP A 633 26.23 18.34 5.85
C ASP A 633 24.95 18.07 6.67
N LYS A 634 24.75 18.78 7.80
CA LYS A 634 23.67 18.55 8.78
C LYS A 634 22.79 19.76 9.06
N ILE A 635 23.18 20.98 8.68
CA ILE A 635 22.35 22.18 8.88
C ILE A 635 21.58 22.49 7.59
N SER A 636 20.25 22.60 7.69
CA SER A 636 19.38 22.86 6.53
C SER A 636 19.43 24.30 6.00
N ILE A 637 19.77 25.28 6.83
CA ILE A 637 19.83 26.71 6.44
C ILE A 637 21.26 27.08 6.04
N GLN A 638 21.62 26.72 4.81
CA GLN A 638 22.99 26.92 4.28
C GLN A 638 23.22 28.32 3.67
N GLU A 639 22.18 29.03 3.24
CA GLU A 639 22.32 30.30 2.49
C GLU A 639 22.96 31.45 3.30
N GLU A 640 22.79 31.46 4.64
CA GLU A 640 23.41 32.47 5.52
C GLU A 640 24.81 32.09 6.03
N ILE A 641 25.28 30.86 5.74
CA ILE A 641 26.58 30.35 6.19
C ILE A 641 27.69 30.85 5.25
N SER A 642 28.81 31.29 5.82
CA SER A 642 30.04 31.62 5.10
C SER A 642 31.22 30.75 5.56
N VAL A 643 31.99 30.28 4.59
CA VAL A 643 33.25 29.55 4.79
C VAL A 643 34.37 30.56 5.01
N GLU A 644 35.08 30.43 6.13
CA GLU A 644 36.26 31.21 6.48
C GLU A 644 37.53 30.43 6.11
N SER A 645 38.37 31.01 5.24
CA SER A 645 39.58 30.38 4.70
C SER A 645 40.68 31.40 4.39
N GLU A 646 41.93 31.06 4.73
CA GLU A 646 43.13 31.85 4.43
C GLU A 646 43.35 32.05 2.91
N GLU A 647 42.81 31.16 2.08
CA GLU A 647 42.94 31.21 0.62
C GLU A 647 41.87 32.09 -0.06
N THR A 648 40.95 32.70 0.70
CA THR A 648 39.83 33.53 0.19
C THR A 648 40.24 34.54 -0.87
N ILE A 649 41.32 35.29 -0.65
CA ILE A 649 41.81 36.31 -1.60
C ILE A 649 42.27 35.66 -2.91
N SER A 650 42.99 34.54 -2.83
CA SER A 650 43.43 33.75 -4.00
C SER A 650 42.23 33.24 -4.81
N TYR A 651 41.17 32.77 -4.14
CA TYR A 651 39.94 32.34 -4.81
C TYR A 651 39.19 33.50 -5.48
N ILE A 652 39.11 34.67 -4.84
CA ILE A 652 38.48 35.87 -5.41
C ILE A 652 39.27 36.42 -6.61
N GLU A 653 40.61 36.41 -6.55
CA GLU A 653 41.46 36.79 -7.70
C GLU A 653 41.32 35.79 -8.87
N LYS A 654 41.32 34.49 -8.57
CA LYS A 654 41.26 33.41 -9.59
C LYS A 654 39.90 33.27 -10.26
N TYR A 655 38.79 33.51 -9.54
CA TYR A 655 37.43 33.25 -10.01
C TYR A 655 36.53 34.51 -10.08
N GLY A 656 37.09 35.70 -9.86
CA GLY A 656 36.33 36.95 -9.69
C GLY A 656 35.28 37.26 -10.77
N ASP A 657 35.52 36.87 -12.02
CA ASP A 657 34.54 37.09 -13.10
C ASP A 657 33.34 36.13 -13.03
N LYS A 658 33.57 34.84 -12.69
CA LYS A 658 32.46 33.90 -12.37
C LYS A 658 31.66 34.38 -11.16
N ILE A 659 32.32 34.96 -10.15
CA ILE A 659 31.65 35.49 -8.96
C ILE A 659 30.75 36.68 -9.33
N ARG A 660 31.25 37.61 -10.16
CA ARG A 660 30.46 38.75 -10.66
C ARG A 660 29.25 38.28 -11.48
N GLU A 661 29.45 37.33 -12.38
CA GLU A 661 28.39 36.70 -13.17
C GLU A 661 27.32 36.08 -12.26
N TYR A 662 27.71 35.24 -11.30
CA TYR A 662 26.79 34.63 -10.34
C TYR A 662 25.98 35.67 -9.55
N LEU A 663 26.65 36.64 -8.93
CA LEU A 663 25.99 37.68 -8.13
C LEU A 663 25.01 38.51 -8.98
N LEU A 664 25.35 38.83 -10.22
CA LEU A 664 24.43 39.48 -11.17
C LEU A 664 23.20 38.60 -11.49
N THR A 665 23.37 37.29 -11.71
CA THR A 665 22.21 36.39 -11.91
C THR A 665 21.34 36.22 -10.66
N LYS A 666 21.90 36.46 -9.47
CA LYS A 666 21.18 36.53 -8.19
C LYS A 666 20.58 37.93 -7.90
N GLY A 667 20.68 38.88 -8.83
CA GLY A 667 20.02 40.19 -8.74
C GLY A 667 20.80 41.28 -7.99
N VAL A 668 22.08 41.06 -7.67
CA VAL A 668 22.94 42.07 -7.04
C VAL A 668 23.19 43.23 -8.01
N ASN A 669 23.09 44.48 -7.52
CA ASN A 669 23.33 45.67 -8.34
C ASN A 669 24.81 45.73 -8.80
N PRO A 670 25.11 45.98 -10.09
CA PRO A 670 26.47 46.23 -10.59
C PRO A 670 27.31 47.22 -9.76
N GLU A 671 26.68 48.23 -9.15
CA GLU A 671 27.36 49.24 -8.30
C GLU A 671 27.79 48.67 -6.93
N GLU A 672 27.13 47.61 -6.45
CA GLU A 672 27.36 47.00 -5.13
C GLU A 672 28.39 45.86 -5.17
N LEU A 673 28.59 45.21 -6.34
CA LEU A 673 29.51 44.07 -6.53
C LEU A 673 30.91 44.32 -5.96
N TYR A 674 31.45 45.53 -6.14
CA TYR A 674 32.79 45.87 -5.63
C TYR A 674 32.85 45.89 -4.10
N LEU A 675 31.80 46.41 -3.44
CA LEU A 675 31.70 46.46 -1.99
C LEU A 675 31.51 45.06 -1.38
N ILE A 676 30.72 44.21 -2.05
CA ILE A 676 30.48 42.82 -1.65
C ILE A 676 31.77 42.00 -1.75
N LEU A 677 32.48 42.05 -2.87
CA LEU A 677 33.78 41.37 -3.03
C LEU A 677 34.81 41.87 -2.00
N LYS A 678 34.89 43.18 -1.76
CA LYS A 678 35.76 43.74 -0.71
C LYS A 678 35.34 43.34 0.70
N SER A 679 34.05 43.06 0.96
CA SER A 679 33.61 42.49 2.23
C SER A 679 34.01 41.01 2.38
N TYR A 680 34.07 40.23 1.31
CA TYR A 680 34.54 38.85 1.37
C TYR A 680 36.05 38.80 1.65
N GLU A 681 36.84 39.61 0.93
CA GLU A 681 38.28 39.79 1.19
C GLU A 681 38.54 40.27 2.63
N ALA A 682 37.86 41.34 3.08
CA ALA A 682 38.11 41.95 4.39
C ALA A 682 37.71 41.06 5.58
N LYS A 683 36.86 40.05 5.35
CA LYS A 683 36.48 39.04 6.36
C LYS A 683 37.22 37.71 6.20
N ASN A 684 37.96 37.47 5.11
CA ASN A 684 38.41 36.15 4.67
C ASN A 684 37.28 35.10 4.61
N GLN A 685 36.07 35.54 4.21
CA GLN A 685 34.85 34.74 4.23
C GLN A 685 34.12 34.79 2.89
N ILE A 686 33.77 33.62 2.35
CA ILE A 686 32.97 33.46 1.13
C ILE A 686 31.67 32.70 1.50
N PRO A 687 30.47 33.16 1.08
CA PRO A 687 29.22 32.43 1.33
C PRO A 687 29.26 31.00 0.80
N LEU A 688 28.68 30.05 1.54
CA LEU A 688 28.75 28.62 1.22
C LEU A 688 28.15 28.30 -0.16
N HIS A 689 26.99 28.88 -0.48
CA HIS A 689 26.34 28.76 -1.79
C HIS A 689 27.19 29.27 -2.98
N LEU A 690 28.18 30.13 -2.71
CA LEU A 690 29.15 30.63 -3.70
C LEU A 690 30.42 29.77 -3.73
N TRP A 691 30.86 29.26 -2.58
CA TRP A 691 31.94 28.27 -2.46
C TRP A 691 31.62 27.00 -3.28
N GLU A 692 30.38 26.52 -3.17
CA GLU A 692 29.84 25.38 -3.90
C GLU A 692 29.70 25.65 -5.41
N TYR A 693 29.14 26.81 -5.80
CA TYR A 693 29.03 27.20 -7.21
C TYR A 693 30.40 27.32 -7.93
N LEU A 694 31.45 27.64 -7.17
CA LEU A 694 32.83 27.69 -7.66
C LEU A 694 33.55 26.34 -7.64
N GLU A 695 32.90 25.27 -7.18
CA GLU A 695 33.46 23.91 -7.00
C GLU A 695 34.73 23.92 -6.11
N LEU A 696 34.76 24.76 -5.08
CA LEU A 696 35.93 24.89 -4.20
C LEU A 696 36.01 23.73 -3.19
N PRO A 697 37.21 23.15 -2.97
CA PRO A 697 37.36 22.03 -2.03
C PRO A 697 37.20 22.50 -0.59
N LEU A 698 36.24 21.93 0.14
CA LEU A 698 36.07 22.13 1.57
C LEU A 698 36.91 21.10 2.33
N SER A 699 37.89 21.54 3.12
CA SER A 699 38.81 20.66 3.85
C SER A 699 38.54 20.65 5.36
N LYS A 700 39.31 19.86 6.11
CA LYS A 700 39.16 19.69 7.57
C LYS A 700 39.74 20.87 8.39
N LYS A 701 40.16 21.95 7.73
CA LYS A 701 40.74 23.15 8.34
C LYS A 701 39.79 24.35 8.34
N GLU A 702 38.97 24.47 7.30
CA GLU A 702 38.07 25.60 7.09
C GLU A 702 37.06 25.72 8.22
N LYS A 703 36.74 26.96 8.55
CA LYS A 703 35.72 27.30 9.55
C LYS A 703 34.45 27.78 8.87
N ILE A 704 33.34 27.72 9.60
CA ILE A 704 32.03 28.21 9.18
C ILE A 704 31.49 29.21 10.19
N CYS A 705 30.80 30.23 9.69
CA CYS A 705 30.13 31.25 10.48
C CYS A 705 28.81 31.66 9.82
N TYR A 706 27.86 32.15 10.62
CA TYR A 706 26.88 33.11 10.12
C TYR A 706 27.53 34.51 10.09
N LEU A 707 27.02 35.40 9.25
CA LEU A 707 27.60 36.74 8.96
C LEU A 707 27.91 37.65 10.17
N SER A 708 27.35 37.35 11.35
CA SER A 708 27.47 38.07 12.62
C SER A 708 28.04 37.22 13.79
N SER A 709 28.50 35.99 13.55
CA SER A 709 29.00 35.07 14.59
C SER A 709 30.50 34.80 14.49
N LYS A 710 31.12 34.29 15.58
CA LYS A 710 32.48 33.72 15.51
C LYS A 710 32.48 32.47 14.61
N ALA A 711 33.53 32.28 13.83
CA ALA A 711 33.70 31.09 13.01
C ALA A 711 34.16 29.88 13.85
N ILE A 712 33.49 28.74 13.67
CA ILE A 712 33.84 27.47 14.30
C ILE A 712 34.32 26.46 13.26
N LYS A 713 35.10 25.46 13.67
CA LYS A 713 35.60 24.40 12.80
C LYS A 713 34.44 23.58 12.22
N ASN A 714 34.44 23.40 10.90
CA ASN A 714 33.36 22.68 10.20
C ASN A 714 33.43 21.15 10.38
N TRP A 715 34.60 20.57 10.69
CA TRP A 715 34.80 19.11 10.66
C TRP A 715 34.74 18.42 12.04
N ILE A 716 33.77 17.51 12.22
CA ILE A 716 33.62 16.67 13.41
C ILE A 716 34.42 15.38 13.27
N GLY A 717 35.64 15.39 13.82
CA GLY A 717 36.54 14.23 13.78
C GLY A 717 36.43 13.26 14.95
N ASN A 718 36.14 13.72 16.16
CA ASN A 718 36.05 12.86 17.33
C ASN A 718 34.58 12.61 17.72
N ILE A 719 34.04 11.48 17.24
CA ILE A 719 32.63 11.14 17.43
C ILE A 719 32.31 10.78 18.88
N GLU A 720 33.25 10.19 19.63
CA GLU A 720 32.94 9.74 21.01
C GLU A 720 32.95 10.90 22.00
N GLU A 721 33.85 11.88 21.86
CA GLU A 721 33.74 13.17 22.59
C GLU A 721 32.49 13.97 22.18
N PHE A 722 32.05 13.88 20.91
CA PHE A 722 30.84 14.56 20.44
C PHE A 722 29.56 13.90 20.98
N LEU A 723 29.47 12.57 20.97
CA LEU A 723 28.35 11.84 21.57
C LEU A 723 28.29 12.03 23.09
N TRP A 724 29.43 12.11 23.76
CA TRP A 724 29.52 12.49 25.17
C TRP A 724 28.94 13.90 25.41
N LEU A 725 29.29 14.89 24.58
CA LEU A 725 28.71 16.23 24.65
C LEU A 725 27.18 16.22 24.46
N LEU A 726 26.67 15.40 23.53
CA LEU A 726 25.22 15.27 23.31
C LEU A 726 24.49 14.62 24.49
N GLY A 727 25.08 13.60 25.13
CA GLY A 727 24.56 13.03 26.37
C GLY A 727 24.52 14.06 27.50
N PHE A 728 25.60 14.81 27.67
CA PHE A 728 25.70 15.88 28.67
C PHE A 728 24.68 17.00 28.41
N TYR A 729 24.43 17.33 27.13
CA TYR A 729 23.36 18.25 26.71
C TYR A 729 21.95 17.74 27.08
N VAL A 730 21.65 16.46 26.85
CA VAL A 730 20.35 15.90 27.28
C VAL A 730 20.19 16.03 28.80
N ALA A 731 21.24 15.74 29.58
CA ALA A 731 21.21 15.84 31.04
C ALA A 731 21.09 17.27 31.61
N GLN A 732 21.89 18.24 31.12
CA GLN A 732 22.02 19.58 31.72
C GLN A 732 22.08 20.76 30.74
N GLY A 733 22.07 20.50 29.44
CA GLY A 733 22.05 21.54 28.41
C GLY A 733 20.73 22.30 28.35
N SER A 734 20.76 23.49 27.76
CA SER A 734 19.59 24.32 27.43
C SER A 734 19.93 25.23 26.25
N LEU A 735 18.96 25.51 25.38
CA LEU A 735 19.11 26.37 24.20
C LEU A 735 18.45 27.72 24.47
N ILE A 736 19.22 28.81 24.47
CA ILE A 736 18.70 30.16 24.77
C ILE A 736 19.34 31.17 23.83
N ASP A 737 18.54 31.89 23.04
CA ASP A 737 18.96 33.05 22.22
C ASP A 737 20.23 32.86 21.36
N ASN A 738 20.40 31.66 20.79
CA ASN A 738 21.56 31.20 20.00
C ASN A 738 22.83 30.87 20.81
N GLU A 739 22.70 30.66 22.12
CA GLU A 739 23.73 30.08 23.00
C GLU A 739 23.30 28.69 23.51
N LEU A 740 24.28 27.79 23.71
CA LEU A 740 24.12 26.58 24.53
C LEU A 740 24.51 26.92 25.97
N LEU A 741 23.56 26.84 26.90
CA LEU A 741 23.80 26.99 28.33
C LEU A 741 23.93 25.61 28.98
N PHE A 742 24.91 25.43 29.87
CA PHE A 742 25.11 24.21 30.66
C PHE A 742 25.27 24.56 32.15
N LYS A 743 24.69 23.74 33.02
CA LYS A 743 24.87 23.78 34.49
C LYS A 743 25.42 22.44 34.99
N GLY A 744 25.97 22.39 36.20
CA GLY A 744 26.60 21.19 36.76
C GLY A 744 27.81 21.50 37.63
N GLU A 745 28.52 20.44 38.05
CA GLU A 745 29.71 20.56 38.88
C GLU A 745 30.93 21.11 38.12
N ALA A 746 31.79 21.86 38.82
CA ALA A 746 32.91 22.58 38.22
C ALA A 746 33.92 21.68 37.47
N GLU A 747 34.14 20.44 37.93
CA GLU A 747 35.02 19.48 37.26
C GLU A 747 34.42 19.00 35.92
N LYS A 748 33.12 18.67 35.93
CA LYS A 748 32.39 18.25 34.73
C LYS A 748 32.25 19.38 33.71
N LEU A 749 32.01 20.60 34.20
CA LEU A 749 32.02 21.81 33.40
C LEU A 749 33.42 22.16 32.86
N ALA A 750 34.52 21.84 33.55
CA ALA A 750 35.87 22.00 33.00
C ALA A 750 36.12 21.02 31.83
N LYS A 751 35.75 19.74 32.00
CA LYS A 751 35.80 18.72 30.93
C LYS A 751 34.96 19.14 29.70
N LEU A 752 33.79 19.76 29.94
CA LEU A 752 32.95 20.31 28.88
C LEU A 752 33.67 21.40 28.06
N ILE A 753 34.40 22.33 28.70
CA ILE A 753 35.20 23.36 27.98
C ILE A 753 36.23 22.68 27.08
N GLU A 754 37.01 21.76 27.63
CA GLU A 754 38.05 21.05 26.88
C GLU A 754 37.49 20.34 25.63
N VAL A 755 36.33 19.69 25.76
CA VAL A 755 35.67 18.99 24.65
C VAL A 755 35.16 19.98 23.59
N VAL A 756 34.51 21.08 24.00
CA VAL A 756 33.97 22.08 23.07
C VAL A 756 35.08 22.81 22.31
N GLU A 757 36.15 23.21 23.00
CA GLU A 757 37.31 23.87 22.37
C GLU A 757 38.05 22.90 21.42
N ARG A 758 38.22 21.62 21.81
CA ARG A 758 38.91 20.58 21.02
C ARG A 758 38.15 20.18 19.75
N ILE A 759 36.82 20.07 19.81
CA ILE A 759 36.00 19.68 18.66
C ILE A 759 35.81 20.88 17.71
N PHE A 760 35.36 22.03 18.24
CA PHE A 760 34.82 23.13 17.44
C PHE A 760 35.74 24.35 17.31
N ASP A 761 36.84 24.44 18.07
CA ASP A 761 37.66 25.65 18.20
C ASP A 761 36.81 26.88 18.62
N CYS A 762 35.89 26.65 19.58
CA CYS A 762 34.91 27.61 20.06
C CYS A 762 35.08 27.86 21.56
N GLN A 763 35.36 29.11 21.93
CA GLN A 763 35.58 29.51 23.33
C GLN A 763 34.28 29.47 24.15
N CYS A 764 34.40 28.99 25.39
CA CYS A 764 33.32 28.96 26.37
C CYS A 764 33.35 30.20 27.29
N GLU A 765 32.18 30.77 27.63
CA GLU A 765 32.05 31.84 28.62
C GLU A 765 31.49 31.29 29.94
N ILE A 766 32.24 31.44 31.04
CA ILE A 766 31.79 31.13 32.40
C ILE A 766 30.94 32.31 32.91
N LYS A 767 29.64 32.08 33.13
CA LYS A 767 28.71 33.05 33.70
C LYS A 767 28.77 33.03 35.23
N ILE A 768 28.44 34.16 35.86
CA ILE A 768 28.62 34.42 37.31
C ILE A 768 27.89 33.38 38.20
N GLU A 769 26.81 32.78 37.72
CA GLU A 769 26.04 31.73 38.41
C GLU A 769 26.68 30.34 38.38
N GLY A 770 27.94 30.20 37.93
CA GLY A 770 28.61 28.90 37.78
C GLY A 770 28.16 28.08 36.57
N SER A 771 27.42 28.70 35.64
CA SER A 771 26.98 28.07 34.38
C SER A 771 27.92 28.43 33.24
N ILE A 772 28.05 27.53 32.26
CA ILE A 772 28.83 27.77 31.03
C ILE A 772 27.90 28.12 29.88
N SER A 773 28.30 29.09 29.06
CA SER A 773 27.67 29.38 27.77
C SER A 773 28.63 29.15 26.61
N VAL A 774 28.17 28.44 25.58
CA VAL A 774 28.84 28.33 24.28
C VAL A 774 28.09 29.19 23.26
N LYS A 775 28.68 30.32 22.87
CA LYS A 775 28.07 31.30 21.98
C LYS A 775 28.26 30.93 20.51
N SER A 776 27.50 29.96 20.03
CA SER A 776 27.48 29.58 18.62
C SER A 776 26.08 29.17 18.16
N LYS A 777 25.48 30.02 17.32
CA LYS A 777 24.23 29.72 16.62
C LYS A 777 24.36 28.42 15.82
N ILE A 778 25.51 28.18 15.18
CA ILE A 778 25.76 26.96 14.39
C ILE A 778 25.67 25.69 15.26
N LEU A 779 26.08 25.74 16.53
CA LEU A 779 25.94 24.59 17.43
C LEU A 779 24.51 24.42 17.96
N VAL A 780 23.79 25.53 18.18
CA VAL A 780 22.35 25.51 18.50
C VAL A 780 21.56 24.88 17.36
N ASP A 781 21.78 25.32 16.12
CA ASP A 781 21.09 24.81 14.94
C ASP A 781 21.47 23.34 14.66
N LEU A 782 22.76 22.97 14.81
CA LEU A 782 23.22 21.58 14.67
C LEU A 782 22.55 20.64 15.67
N ILE A 783 22.47 21.00 16.95
CA ILE A 783 21.94 20.12 17.99
C ILE A 783 20.40 20.08 17.93
N ALA A 784 19.76 21.24 17.81
CA ALA A 784 18.30 21.36 17.85
C ALA A 784 17.63 20.84 16.58
N GLU A 785 18.16 21.19 15.41
CA GLU A 785 17.52 20.99 14.10
C GLU A 785 18.28 19.96 13.25
N GLY A 786 19.60 20.08 13.14
CA GLY A 786 20.44 19.18 12.33
C GLY A 786 20.63 17.76 12.88
N LEU A 787 20.37 17.56 14.19
CA LEU A 787 20.42 16.28 14.89
C LEU A 787 19.12 15.97 15.66
N ASN A 788 18.15 16.89 15.62
CA ASN A 788 16.79 16.76 16.14
C ASN A 788 16.66 16.46 17.65
N PHE A 789 17.56 16.96 18.51
CA PHE A 789 17.40 16.84 19.97
C PHE A 789 16.30 17.76 20.57
N GLY A 790 15.66 18.58 19.73
CA GLY A 790 14.55 19.44 20.09
C GLY A 790 15.00 20.83 20.60
N LYS A 791 14.15 21.83 20.34
CA LYS A 791 14.40 23.26 20.62
C LYS A 791 13.57 23.81 21.79
N THR A 792 12.43 23.18 22.08
CA THR A 792 11.47 23.57 23.14
C THR A 792 11.21 22.46 24.15
N GLU A 793 11.18 21.21 23.70
CA GLU A 793 11.21 20.03 24.56
C GLU A 793 12.42 19.17 24.14
N LYS A 794 13.18 18.63 25.11
CA LYS A 794 14.28 17.71 24.82
C LYS A 794 13.74 16.30 24.58
N GLU A 795 14.22 15.64 23.52
CA GLU A 795 14.04 14.20 23.30
C GLU A 795 15.41 13.51 23.07
N ILE A 796 15.42 12.18 23.12
CA ILE A 796 16.51 11.35 22.58
C ILE A 796 16.06 10.85 21.21
N PRO A 797 16.67 11.32 20.09
CA PRO A 797 16.26 10.95 18.73
C PRO A 797 16.35 9.45 18.44
N ASN A 798 15.53 8.96 17.50
CA ASN A 798 15.51 7.53 17.12
C ASN A 798 16.89 7.04 16.62
N TRP A 799 17.66 7.88 15.92
CA TRP A 799 19.00 7.51 15.46
C TRP A 799 19.97 7.18 16.61
N VAL A 800 19.75 7.70 17.83
CA VAL A 800 20.55 7.34 19.01
C VAL A 800 20.36 5.88 19.40
N LEU A 801 19.15 5.32 19.28
CA LEU A 801 18.89 3.88 19.49
C LEU A 801 19.64 3.01 18.47
N GLN A 802 19.89 3.55 17.28
CA GLN A 802 20.63 2.86 16.21
C GLN A 802 22.15 2.93 16.36
N LEU A 803 22.70 3.79 17.22
CA LEU A 803 24.15 3.83 17.48
C LEU A 803 24.67 2.48 18.02
N PRO A 804 25.84 1.99 17.57
CA PRO A 804 26.48 0.83 18.15
C PRO A 804 26.75 0.98 19.65
N GLN A 805 26.72 -0.13 20.40
CA GLN A 805 26.92 -0.11 21.87
C GLN A 805 28.12 0.73 22.33
N LYS A 806 29.26 0.70 21.61
CA LYS A 806 30.44 1.52 21.93
C LYS A 806 30.17 3.02 21.86
N GLN A 807 29.43 3.48 20.86
CA GLN A 807 29.03 4.87 20.68
C GLN A 807 27.90 5.26 21.67
N LEU A 808 27.01 4.32 22.01
CA LEU A 808 26.05 4.50 23.11
C LEU A 808 26.71 4.65 24.47
N ILE A 809 27.81 3.93 24.76
CA ILE A 809 28.57 4.12 26.01
C ILE A 809 29.10 5.56 26.09
N SER A 810 29.62 6.14 25.01
CA SER A 810 30.06 7.54 24.98
C SER A 810 28.91 8.51 25.33
N PHE A 811 27.73 8.30 24.75
CA PHE A 811 26.53 9.08 25.03
C PHE A 811 26.05 8.89 26.48
N LEU A 812 26.03 7.66 27.00
CA LEU A 812 25.59 7.35 28.37
C LEU A 812 26.59 7.84 29.44
N GLN A 813 27.90 7.82 29.15
CA GLN A 813 28.92 8.51 29.99
C GLN A 813 28.58 10.00 30.08
N GLY A 814 28.33 10.66 28.94
CA GLY A 814 27.96 12.07 28.89
C GLY A 814 26.69 12.39 29.69
N LEU A 815 25.66 11.58 29.48
CA LEU A 815 24.39 11.65 30.20
C LEU A 815 24.62 11.52 31.72
N SER A 816 25.39 10.53 32.14
CA SER A 816 25.66 10.25 33.55
C SER A 816 26.67 11.19 34.22
N GLU A 817 27.48 11.91 33.44
CA GLU A 817 28.37 12.95 33.98
C GLU A 817 27.71 14.32 34.05
N GLY A 818 26.63 14.56 33.32
CA GLY A 818 25.75 15.71 33.53
C GLY A 818 24.80 15.51 34.72
N ILE A 819 24.51 14.27 35.10
CA ILE A 819 23.73 13.95 36.30
C ILE A 819 24.49 14.41 37.56
N GLU A 820 23.91 15.33 38.34
CA GLU A 820 24.46 15.73 39.65
C GLU A 820 24.10 14.71 40.74
N GLU A 821 25.03 14.39 41.65
CA GLU A 821 24.75 13.55 42.83
C GLU A 821 24.01 14.34 43.94
N GLY A 822 22.71 14.50 43.76
CA GLY A 822 21.75 14.54 44.87
C GLY A 822 21.72 15.80 45.75
N VAL A 823 21.15 16.90 45.24
CA VAL A 823 20.69 18.03 46.08
C VAL A 823 19.17 18.22 46.00
N ARG A 824 18.46 17.85 47.08
CA ARG A 824 17.08 18.32 47.35
C ARG A 824 17.09 19.83 47.61
N SER A 825 16.97 20.64 46.56
CA SER A 825 16.87 22.11 46.66
C SER A 825 15.41 22.57 46.68
N GLN A 826 14.83 22.67 47.88
CA GLN A 826 13.63 23.49 48.09
C GLN A 826 14.03 24.97 48.08
N GLU A 827 14.16 25.61 46.92
CA GLU A 827 14.10 27.08 46.82
C GLU A 827 13.84 27.59 45.38
N SER A 828 13.32 28.81 45.30
CA SER A 828 13.18 29.66 44.10
C SER A 828 12.54 29.09 42.82
N GLY A 829 11.22 28.88 42.85
CA GLY A 829 10.24 29.53 41.93
C GLY A 829 10.35 29.40 40.40
N VAL A 830 11.30 28.65 39.85
CA VAL A 830 11.54 28.49 38.40
C VAL A 830 11.34 27.03 38.04
N ARG A 831 10.48 26.74 37.04
CA ARG A 831 10.39 25.40 36.45
C ARG A 831 11.74 25.05 35.81
N ARG A 832 12.37 23.96 36.26
CA ARG A 832 13.53 23.37 35.57
C ARG A 832 13.01 22.36 34.56
N GLU A 833 13.45 22.45 33.32
CA GLU A 833 13.06 21.54 32.24
C GLU A 833 14.14 20.48 32.02
N ASN A 834 13.74 19.21 32.12
CA ASN A 834 14.45 18.05 31.60
C ASN A 834 15.88 17.90 32.13
N CYS A 835 15.98 17.58 33.43
CA CYS A 835 17.20 17.18 34.15
C CYS A 835 17.11 15.72 34.61
N LEU A 836 18.24 14.99 34.58
CA LEU A 836 18.36 13.63 35.13
C LEU A 836 19.16 13.60 36.44
N TRP A 837 18.95 12.56 37.26
CA TRP A 837 19.57 12.41 38.59
C TRP A 837 19.84 10.93 38.96
N ILE A 838 20.98 10.62 39.58
CA ILE A 838 21.38 9.32 40.15
C ILE A 838 21.29 9.39 41.69
N ALA A 839 21.09 8.24 42.34
CA ALA A 839 21.16 8.11 43.80
C ALA A 839 22.12 6.98 44.22
N SER A 840 23.36 7.35 44.58
CA SER A 840 24.38 6.41 45.08
C SER A 840 23.97 5.73 46.40
N PRO A 841 24.44 4.50 46.69
CA PRO A 841 23.80 3.64 47.71
C PRO A 841 24.10 4.00 49.18
N ASN A 842 25.09 4.86 49.46
CA ASN A 842 25.79 4.84 50.75
C ASN A 842 25.16 5.63 51.91
N ASN A 843 24.03 6.32 51.72
CA ASN A 843 23.42 7.19 52.75
C ASN A 843 22.00 6.75 53.19
N PHE A 844 21.93 5.60 53.85
CA PHE A 844 20.79 5.21 54.70
C PHE A 844 21.25 4.98 56.15
N GLU A 845 21.46 6.07 56.90
CA GLU A 845 21.52 5.96 58.37
C GLU A 845 20.14 5.57 58.91
N HIS A 846 20.11 4.50 59.72
CA HIS A 846 18.88 4.04 60.37
C HIS A 846 18.33 5.06 61.37
N ARG A 847 17.21 5.72 61.04
CA ARG A 847 16.27 6.19 62.07
C ARG A 847 15.29 5.09 62.43
N VAL A 848 15.59 4.39 63.53
CA VAL A 848 14.64 3.52 64.23
C VAL A 848 14.09 4.30 65.42
N ASP A 849 12.78 4.55 65.43
CA ASP A 849 12.07 5.11 66.57
C ASP A 849 10.94 4.16 67.02
N GLY A 850 11.00 3.69 68.27
CA GLY A 850 9.88 3.12 69.02
C GLY A 850 9.31 1.76 68.59
N GLY A 851 10.00 0.64 68.89
CA GLY A 851 9.39 -0.71 68.80
C GLY A 851 10.22 -1.83 69.43
N VAL A 852 9.89 -2.26 70.65
CA VAL A 852 10.68 -3.28 71.39
C VAL A 852 10.30 -4.70 70.98
N LEU A 853 11.28 -5.48 70.49
CA LEU A 853 11.25 -6.95 70.49
C LEU A 853 12.60 -7.55 70.93
N ASN A 854 12.56 -8.82 71.35
CA ASN A 854 13.50 -9.43 72.31
C ASN A 854 14.68 -10.16 71.62
N PRO A 855 15.97 -9.94 72.01
CA PRO A 855 17.11 -10.40 71.21
C PRO A 855 17.57 -11.83 71.55
N GLN A 856 16.86 -12.86 71.06
CA GLN A 856 17.35 -14.24 71.07
C GLN A 856 17.02 -15.03 69.79
N LYS A 857 17.84 -14.84 68.76
CA LYS A 857 18.49 -15.92 67.99
C LYS A 857 19.51 -15.36 67.00
N LYS A 858 20.79 -15.65 67.23
CA LYS A 858 21.73 -15.80 66.12
C LYS A 858 21.46 -17.17 65.49
N ASP A 859 21.51 -17.25 64.17
CA ASP A 859 22.59 -17.94 63.44
C ASP A 859 22.33 -17.81 61.92
N ASN A 860 23.36 -18.05 61.10
CA ASN A 860 23.35 -17.96 59.64
C ASN A 860 23.01 -16.59 59.04
N VAL A 861 23.86 -15.59 59.32
CA VAL A 861 24.13 -14.54 58.31
C VAL A 861 25.04 -15.16 57.25
N VAL A 862 24.50 -15.41 56.06
CA VAL A 862 25.30 -15.58 54.83
C VAL A 862 25.61 -14.18 54.29
N GLU A 863 26.75 -14.02 53.65
CA GLU A 863 27.24 -12.72 53.18
C GLU A 863 26.31 -12.12 52.12
N ASN A 864 25.67 -10.98 52.43
CA ASN A 864 24.99 -10.16 51.44
C ASN A 864 26.04 -9.53 50.51
N GLN A 865 26.28 -10.13 49.35
CA GLN A 865 26.92 -9.42 48.25
C GLN A 865 26.02 -8.23 47.86
N LEU A 866 26.62 -7.04 47.75
CA LEU A 866 25.90 -5.85 47.34
C LEU A 866 25.56 -5.93 45.86
N ASN A 867 24.28 -6.14 45.53
CA ASN A 867 23.78 -5.89 44.19
C ASN A 867 23.89 -4.39 43.89
N SER A 868 24.65 -4.04 42.85
CA SER A 868 24.71 -2.66 42.41
C SER A 868 23.47 -2.29 41.57
N LYS A 869 23.22 -0.99 41.41
CA LYS A 869 22.12 -0.45 40.61
C LYS A 869 22.55 0.76 39.79
N ILE A 870 21.85 0.99 38.70
CA ILE A 870 21.87 2.24 37.93
C ILE A 870 20.45 2.83 38.01
N GLU A 871 20.37 4.14 38.18
CA GLU A 871 19.10 4.84 38.39
C GLU A 871 19.08 6.15 37.58
N PHE A 872 18.10 6.29 36.69
CA PHE A 872 17.82 7.51 35.95
C PHE A 872 16.48 8.08 36.40
N LYS A 873 16.32 9.40 36.31
CA LYS A 873 15.08 10.13 36.55
C LYS A 873 14.82 11.10 35.41
N SER A 874 13.56 11.28 35.02
CA SER A 874 13.16 12.19 33.94
C SER A 874 11.74 12.71 34.21
N ASN A 875 11.49 13.99 33.99
CA ASN A 875 10.13 14.55 33.91
C ASN A 875 9.48 14.30 32.52
N SER A 876 10.25 13.80 31.55
CA SER A 876 9.78 13.46 30.19
C SER A 876 9.59 11.95 30.05
N GLN A 877 8.37 11.54 29.68
CA GLN A 877 8.05 10.14 29.37
C GLN A 877 8.83 9.64 28.15
N ALA A 878 8.99 10.48 27.11
CA ALA A 878 9.71 10.12 25.90
C ALA A 878 11.18 9.77 26.23
N ILE A 879 11.88 10.61 27.00
CA ILE A 879 13.24 10.31 27.46
C ILE A 879 13.29 8.99 28.26
N ALA A 880 12.30 8.75 29.14
CA ALA A 880 12.23 7.50 29.90
C ALA A 880 12.02 6.26 29.00
N GLU A 881 11.10 6.33 28.02
CA GLU A 881 10.86 5.26 27.05
C GLU A 881 12.10 4.96 26.18
N LYS A 882 12.77 5.99 25.65
CA LYS A 882 14.01 5.80 24.88
C LYS A 882 15.14 5.23 25.74
N LEU A 883 15.31 5.66 27.00
CA LEU A 883 16.31 5.10 27.90
C LEU A 883 16.07 3.63 28.21
N VAL A 884 14.81 3.22 28.40
CA VAL A 884 14.45 1.80 28.58
C VAL A 884 14.79 0.96 27.33
N LEU A 885 14.59 1.52 26.13
CA LEU A 885 14.96 0.86 24.87
C LEU A 885 16.50 0.82 24.66
N ILE A 886 17.24 1.87 25.04
CA ILE A 886 18.72 1.87 25.06
C ILE A 886 19.24 0.78 26.01
N LEU A 887 18.70 0.68 27.22
CA LEU A 887 19.11 -0.30 28.22
C LEU A 887 18.80 -1.74 27.75
N ALA A 888 17.67 -1.97 27.08
CA ALA A 888 17.38 -3.25 26.44
C ALA A 888 18.41 -3.60 25.33
N LYS A 889 19.03 -2.63 24.65
CA LYS A 889 20.14 -2.89 23.70
C LYS A 889 21.43 -3.38 24.38
N PHE A 890 21.56 -3.21 25.70
CA PHE A 890 22.62 -3.82 26.51
C PHE A 890 22.18 -5.12 27.21
N GLY A 891 20.95 -5.61 26.94
CA GLY A 891 20.39 -6.79 27.61
C GLY A 891 19.86 -6.51 29.03
N LEU A 892 19.63 -5.24 29.38
CA LEU A 892 19.28 -4.81 30.72
C LEU A 892 17.78 -4.50 30.84
N VAL A 893 17.12 -5.19 31.77
CA VAL A 893 15.71 -4.99 32.11
C VAL A 893 15.60 -3.88 33.14
N ALA A 894 15.13 -2.73 32.68
CA ALA A 894 14.78 -1.59 33.52
C ALA A 894 13.35 -1.70 34.06
N ASN A 895 13.19 -1.41 35.36
CA ASN A 895 11.93 -1.13 36.01
C ASN A 895 11.60 0.36 35.84
N VAL A 896 10.36 0.69 35.48
CA VAL A 896 9.87 2.08 35.38
C VAL A 896 8.79 2.32 36.42
N SER A 897 8.93 3.41 37.17
CA SER A 897 7.88 3.91 38.07
C SER A 897 7.60 5.38 37.77
N GLU A 898 6.33 5.78 37.86
CA GLU A 898 5.91 7.17 37.73
C GLU A 898 5.51 7.70 39.12
N ILE A 899 6.13 8.80 39.54
CA ILE A 899 5.92 9.42 40.85
C ILE A 899 5.83 10.93 40.62
N GLU A 900 4.66 11.54 40.90
CA GLU A 900 4.44 12.99 40.80
C GLU A 900 4.93 13.59 39.45
N GLN A 901 4.51 12.98 38.32
CA GLN A 901 4.92 13.34 36.95
C GLN A 901 6.44 13.23 36.68
N ASN A 902 7.17 12.44 37.47
CA ASN A 902 8.55 12.08 37.23
C ASN A 902 8.67 10.56 37.04
N TYR A 903 9.30 10.16 35.93
CA TYR A 903 9.62 8.79 35.58
C TYR A 903 10.98 8.42 36.17
N GLN A 904 11.00 7.38 37.01
CA GLN A 904 12.20 6.82 37.61
C GLN A 904 12.47 5.46 36.97
N ILE A 905 13.60 5.35 36.27
CA ILE A 905 14.06 4.17 35.53
C ILE A 905 15.19 3.53 36.34
N ILE A 906 15.00 2.31 36.83
CA ILE A 906 15.97 1.62 37.70
C ILE A 906 16.38 0.29 37.09
N VAL A 907 17.68 0.05 36.99
CA VAL A 907 18.27 -1.25 36.67
C VAL A 907 18.93 -1.78 37.93
N GLU A 908 18.38 -2.86 38.49
CA GLU A 908 18.83 -3.48 39.74
C GLU A 908 19.46 -4.86 39.48
N GLY A 909 20.32 -5.31 40.39
CA GLY A 909 20.94 -6.64 40.33
C GLY A 909 22.19 -6.71 39.47
N LEU A 910 22.86 -5.58 39.22
CA LEU A 910 24.04 -5.51 38.38
C LEU A 910 25.30 -5.91 39.16
N GLU A 911 26.24 -6.58 38.49
CA GLU A 911 27.54 -6.96 39.07
C GLU A 911 28.51 -5.77 39.21
N ASP A 912 28.32 -4.73 38.41
CA ASP A 912 29.02 -3.45 38.42
C ASP A 912 28.03 -2.35 37.97
N ASN A 913 28.16 -1.12 38.47
CA ASN A 913 27.35 0.02 38.04
C ASN A 913 28.13 1.02 37.18
N ASN A 914 29.39 0.74 36.83
CA ASN A 914 30.15 1.55 35.89
C ASN A 914 29.58 1.47 34.47
N ILE A 915 29.15 2.63 33.93
CA ILE A 915 28.56 2.76 32.60
C ILE A 915 29.55 2.41 31.48
N GLU A 916 30.85 2.53 31.72
CA GLU A 916 31.90 2.14 30.77
C GLU A 916 31.92 0.63 30.49
N ASN A 917 31.40 -0.17 31.44
CA ASN A 917 31.41 -1.63 31.38
C ASN A 917 30.11 -2.24 30.83
N LEU A 918 29.09 -1.45 30.46
CA LEU A 918 27.72 -1.93 30.15
C LEU A 918 27.65 -3.09 29.14
N SER A 919 28.48 -3.10 28.09
CA SER A 919 28.55 -4.23 27.13
C SER A 919 28.98 -5.57 27.72
N ASN A 920 29.48 -5.60 28.96
CA ASN A 920 29.98 -6.80 29.65
C ASN A 920 29.30 -7.06 31.00
N ILE A 921 28.42 -6.17 31.49
CA ILE A 921 27.76 -6.31 32.78
C ILE A 921 26.61 -7.32 32.69
N GLN A 922 26.56 -8.26 33.64
CA GLN A 922 25.41 -9.16 33.79
C GLN A 922 24.40 -8.60 34.82
N GLN A 923 23.11 -8.79 34.55
CA GLN A 923 22.02 -8.45 35.46
C GLN A 923 21.40 -9.72 36.07
N LYS A 924 21.41 -9.81 37.40
CA LYS A 924 20.77 -10.88 38.17
C LYS A 924 19.30 -10.55 38.42
N ILE A 925 18.46 -10.85 37.43
CA ILE A 925 17.00 -10.71 37.52
C ILE A 925 16.40 -11.90 38.28
N SER A 926 15.41 -11.66 39.14
CA SER A 926 14.73 -12.69 39.96
C SER A 926 13.62 -13.45 39.24
N ALA A 927 13.17 -12.94 38.09
CA ALA A 927 12.21 -13.61 37.22
C ALA A 927 12.91 -14.56 36.24
N LYS A 928 12.16 -15.54 35.70
CA LYS A 928 12.66 -16.38 34.62
C LYS A 928 12.80 -15.59 33.31
N SER A 929 13.71 -16.04 32.46
CA SER A 929 13.86 -15.60 31.07
C SER A 929 13.96 -16.80 30.12
N THR A 930 13.63 -16.56 28.85
CA THR A 930 13.68 -17.53 27.74
C THR A 930 14.19 -16.77 26.51
N GLY A 931 15.37 -17.12 26.00
CA GLY A 931 15.98 -16.39 24.88
C GLY A 931 16.36 -14.96 25.25
N ASP A 932 15.62 -13.99 24.72
CA ASP A 932 15.64 -12.55 25.01
C ASP A 932 14.32 -12.05 25.61
N ILE A 933 13.41 -12.95 25.99
CA ILE A 933 12.18 -12.65 26.70
C ILE A 933 12.42 -12.82 28.21
N VAL A 934 11.97 -11.85 29.01
CA VAL A 934 11.83 -12.01 30.47
C VAL A 934 10.35 -12.01 30.84
N TRP A 935 9.99 -12.83 31.83
CA TRP A 935 8.60 -13.10 32.19
C TRP A 935 8.13 -12.16 33.32
N ALA A 936 7.50 -11.05 32.92
CA ALA A 936 7.02 -9.99 33.79
C ALA A 936 5.67 -10.32 34.41
N LYS A 937 5.54 -10.21 35.74
CA LYS A 937 4.25 -10.38 36.41
C LYS A 937 3.32 -9.21 36.12
N ILE A 938 2.07 -9.51 35.82
CA ILE A 938 0.98 -8.53 35.77
C ILE A 938 0.72 -8.03 37.20
N GLU A 939 0.85 -6.72 37.40
CA GLU A 939 0.51 -5.99 38.63
C GLU A 939 -0.97 -5.63 38.66
N SER A 940 -1.53 -5.18 37.53
CA SER A 940 -2.92 -4.73 37.41
C SER A 940 -3.48 -4.97 36.01
N ILE A 941 -4.80 -5.19 35.95
CA ILE A 941 -5.60 -5.26 34.72
C ILE A 941 -6.82 -4.38 34.94
N GLU A 942 -6.94 -3.32 34.15
CA GLU A 942 -8.05 -2.36 34.22
C GLU A 942 -8.91 -2.48 32.96
N GLY A 943 -10.17 -2.89 33.11
CA GLY A 943 -11.12 -3.02 32.01
C GLY A 943 -11.73 -1.68 31.62
N PHE A 944 -11.74 -1.36 30.33
CA PHE A 944 -12.32 -0.14 29.76
C PHE A 944 -13.18 -0.45 28.51
N GLU A 945 -13.95 0.52 28.03
CA GLU A 945 -14.66 0.39 26.75
C GLU A 945 -13.84 1.06 25.64
N ILE A 946 -13.62 0.32 24.55
CA ILE A 946 -13.06 0.82 23.30
C ILE A 946 -14.25 1.20 22.41
N ASP A 947 -14.19 2.38 21.80
CA ASP A 947 -15.14 2.90 20.80
C ASP A 947 -14.37 3.74 19.78
N ASP A 948 -13.35 3.12 19.19
CA ASP A 948 -12.27 3.78 18.46
C ASP A 948 -11.65 2.83 17.42
N TYR A 949 -10.67 3.33 16.66
CA TYR A 949 -9.85 2.54 15.77
C TYR A 949 -8.89 1.62 16.50
N VAL A 950 -8.84 0.40 15.99
CA VAL A 950 -7.97 -0.70 16.41
C VAL A 950 -7.17 -1.18 15.21
N TYR A 951 -5.92 -1.54 15.46
CA TYR A 951 -4.88 -1.73 14.46
C TYR A 951 -4.46 -3.21 14.50
N ASP A 952 -3.28 -3.58 13.98
CA ASP A 952 -2.56 -4.86 14.21
C ASP A 952 -1.45 -4.98 13.13
N PHE A 953 -0.44 -5.81 13.35
CA PHE A 953 0.69 -5.97 12.43
C PHE A 953 0.76 -7.33 11.75
N SER A 954 0.95 -7.25 10.44
CA SER A 954 1.76 -8.16 9.63
C SER A 954 3.07 -8.66 10.27
N VAL A 955 3.36 -9.96 10.58
CA VAL A 955 4.77 -10.34 10.93
C VAL A 955 5.29 -11.73 10.40
N PRO A 956 6.18 -11.78 9.38
CA PRO A 956 6.65 -12.96 8.62
C PRO A 956 7.60 -13.91 9.36
N ASN A 957 7.22 -15.19 9.48
CA ASN A 957 7.72 -16.23 10.38
C ASN A 957 7.67 -15.93 11.89
N TYR A 958 6.87 -14.97 12.39
CA TYR A 958 6.90 -14.64 13.84
C TYR A 958 5.54 -14.33 14.48
N GLU A 959 4.65 -13.60 13.79
CA GLU A 959 3.31 -13.16 14.27
C GLU A 959 3.28 -12.67 15.72
N ASN A 960 4.32 -11.93 16.06
CA ASN A 960 4.46 -11.19 17.30
C ASN A 960 5.28 -9.95 16.96
N PHE A 961 5.04 -8.85 17.64
CA PHE A 961 5.76 -7.59 17.47
C PHE A 961 5.82 -6.88 18.82
N ILE A 962 6.78 -5.97 19.01
CA ILE A 962 6.88 -5.18 20.25
C ILE A 962 5.90 -4.00 20.21
N GLY A 963 4.82 -4.10 20.99
CA GLY A 963 3.81 -3.04 21.19
C GLY A 963 3.54 -2.72 22.67
N GLY A 964 2.88 -1.59 22.94
CA GLY A 964 2.66 -1.06 24.29
C GLY A 964 3.84 -0.21 24.80
N SER A 965 3.57 0.72 25.72
CA SER A 965 4.62 1.48 26.40
C SER A 965 5.59 0.53 27.08
N TYR A 966 6.86 0.64 26.68
CA TYR A 966 7.98 -0.18 27.12
C TYR A 966 7.99 -1.69 26.66
N GLY A 967 6.99 -2.20 25.89
CA GLY A 967 7.05 -3.39 24.98
C GLY A 967 6.52 -4.80 25.39
N ILE A 968 5.54 -5.38 24.65
CA ILE A 968 4.74 -6.65 24.82
C ILE A 968 4.19 -7.22 23.42
N PHE A 969 3.42 -8.34 23.28
CA PHE A 969 3.24 -9.24 22.04
C PHE A 969 1.82 -9.95 21.80
N ALA A 970 1.60 -10.86 20.77
CA ALA A 970 0.29 -11.42 20.19
C ALA A 970 -0.03 -13.00 20.19
N HIS A 971 -0.92 -13.63 19.32
CA HIS A 971 -1.14 -15.11 18.86
C HIS A 971 -2.65 -15.61 18.56
N ASN A 972 -3.01 -16.64 17.69
CA ASN A 972 -4.45 -16.81 17.19
C ASN A 972 -5.31 -18.06 16.45
N THR A 973 -5.00 -19.23 15.73
CA THR A 973 -5.68 -19.98 14.48
C THR A 973 -5.42 -21.52 14.03
N TYR A 974 -6.13 -22.17 13.01
CA TYR A 974 -5.75 -23.30 12.02
C TYR A 974 -6.82 -23.93 11.02
N GLY A 975 -6.53 -25.09 10.37
CA GLY A 975 -7.45 -26.07 9.69
C GLY A 975 -6.85 -27.50 9.39
N PRO A 976 -7.56 -28.50 8.77
CA PRO A 976 -7.13 -29.96 8.78
C PRO A 976 -7.51 -30.96 7.61
N ARG A 977 -7.02 -32.23 7.58
CA ARG A 977 -7.20 -33.40 6.59
C ARG A 977 -7.48 -33.09 5.09
N MET A 978 -6.71 -32.20 4.48
CA MET A 978 -6.89 -31.67 3.12
C MET A 978 -6.08 -32.40 2.03
N LEU A 979 -6.20 -31.95 0.76
CA LEU A 979 -5.23 -32.30 -0.28
C LEU A 979 -3.85 -31.71 0.05
N GLU A 980 -2.78 -32.22 -0.53
CA GLU A 980 -1.43 -31.66 -0.35
C GLU A 980 -1.26 -30.32 -1.05
N ASN A 981 -1.67 -30.27 -2.32
CA ASN A 981 -1.54 -29.10 -3.19
C ASN A 981 -2.88 -28.33 -3.24
N ASP A 982 -3.60 -28.28 -2.12
CA ASP A 982 -4.94 -27.67 -1.99
C ASP A 982 -4.88 -26.14 -2.15
N GLY A 983 -3.70 -25.52 -2.11
CA GLY A 983 -3.52 -24.06 -2.24
C GLY A 983 -3.84 -23.27 -0.97
N ARG A 984 -4.55 -23.89 -0.03
CA ARG A 984 -4.81 -23.33 1.30
C ARG A 984 -3.59 -23.53 2.21
N VAL A 985 -3.37 -22.53 3.06
CA VAL A 985 -2.23 -22.39 3.96
C VAL A 985 -1.81 -23.69 4.69
N VAL A 986 -2.72 -24.32 5.43
CA VAL A 986 -2.44 -25.52 6.25
C VAL A 986 -1.86 -26.66 5.40
N SER A 987 -2.53 -26.97 4.30
CA SER A 987 -2.20 -28.05 3.38
C SER A 987 -0.85 -27.83 2.70
N ASN A 988 -0.61 -26.60 2.22
CA ASN A 988 0.63 -26.24 1.54
C ASN A 988 1.81 -26.50 2.48
N PHE A 989 1.76 -25.99 3.72
CA PHE A 989 2.85 -26.15 4.66
C PHE A 989 3.08 -27.59 5.10
N ILE A 990 2.04 -28.39 5.35
CA ILE A 990 2.24 -29.80 5.75
C ILE A 990 2.84 -30.59 4.58
N ALA A 991 2.40 -30.31 3.35
CA ALA A 991 2.95 -30.94 2.15
C ALA A 991 4.38 -30.48 1.84
N GLN A 992 4.69 -29.18 1.98
CA GLN A 992 6.02 -28.62 1.75
C GLN A 992 7.02 -29.17 2.76
N ALA A 993 6.69 -29.06 4.06
CA ALA A 993 7.52 -29.56 5.14
C ALA A 993 7.79 -31.08 5.02
N LEU A 994 6.78 -31.89 4.69
CA LEU A 994 6.98 -33.35 4.50
C LEU A 994 7.81 -33.71 3.27
N LYS A 995 7.83 -32.86 2.24
CA LYS A 995 8.60 -33.08 1.01
C LYS A 995 10.01 -32.47 1.07
N GLY A 996 10.38 -31.85 2.19
CA GLY A 996 11.64 -31.08 2.30
C GLY A 996 11.69 -29.86 1.37
N ILE A 997 10.51 -29.39 0.92
CA ILE A 997 10.37 -28.19 0.11
C ILE A 997 10.17 -27.01 1.07
N PRO A 998 10.77 -25.84 0.82
CA PRO A 998 10.53 -24.69 1.68
C PRO A 998 9.04 -24.34 1.74
N LEU A 999 8.51 -24.14 2.94
CA LEU A 999 7.15 -23.64 3.17
C LEU A 999 7.03 -22.26 2.49
N THR A 1000 5.93 -21.97 1.79
CA THR A 1000 5.77 -20.67 1.08
C THR A 1000 4.61 -19.84 1.60
N VAL A 1001 4.93 -18.77 2.33
CA VAL A 1001 3.98 -17.80 2.87
C VAL A 1001 3.74 -16.69 1.83
N TYR A 1002 2.52 -16.17 1.80
CA TYR A 1002 2.09 -15.13 0.84
C TYR A 1002 1.74 -13.85 1.58
N GLY A 1003 2.21 -12.73 1.06
CA GLY A 1003 2.49 -11.56 1.88
C GLY A 1003 3.61 -11.92 2.86
N ASP A 1004 3.29 -11.86 4.14
CA ASP A 1004 4.14 -12.20 5.26
C ASP A 1004 3.50 -13.23 6.18
N GLY A 1005 2.22 -13.05 6.54
CA GLY A 1005 1.55 -13.88 7.53
C GLY A 1005 0.21 -13.36 8.06
N SER A 1006 0.17 -12.21 8.75
CA SER A 1006 -0.92 -11.88 9.71
C SER A 1006 -2.31 -11.52 9.13
N GLN A 1007 -2.57 -11.80 7.84
CA GLN A 1007 -3.95 -11.91 7.36
C GLN A 1007 -4.70 -13.05 8.09
N THR A 1008 -5.78 -12.69 8.78
CA THR A 1008 -6.49 -13.49 9.80
C THR A 1008 -7.66 -14.29 9.21
N ARG A 1009 -7.89 -15.55 9.63
CA ARG A 1009 -8.69 -16.54 8.86
C ARG A 1009 -9.85 -17.23 9.59
N SER A 1010 -9.72 -18.40 10.23
CA SER A 1010 -10.80 -19.00 11.09
C SER A 1010 -10.39 -20.32 11.79
N PHE A 1011 -10.91 -20.61 13.00
CA PHE A 1011 -10.43 -21.68 13.91
C PHE A 1011 -11.15 -23.04 13.84
N CYS A 1012 -11.73 -23.39 12.70
CA CYS A 1012 -12.66 -24.53 12.66
C CYS A 1012 -11.97 -25.86 12.31
N TYR A 1013 -11.85 -26.75 13.28
CA TYR A 1013 -11.45 -28.13 13.03
C TYR A 1013 -12.51 -28.90 12.23
N VAL A 1014 -12.10 -29.98 11.54
CA VAL A 1014 -13.00 -30.74 10.67
C VAL A 1014 -14.02 -31.57 11.44
N SER A 1015 -13.68 -32.16 12.59
CA SER A 1015 -14.68 -32.94 13.35
C SER A 1015 -15.78 -32.06 13.91
N ASP A 1016 -15.44 -30.84 14.37
CA ASP A 1016 -16.41 -29.83 14.77
C ASP A 1016 -17.32 -29.46 13.58
N LEU A 1017 -16.72 -29.13 12.43
CA LEU A 1017 -17.43 -28.75 11.21
C LEU A 1017 -18.38 -29.86 10.71
N VAL A 1018 -17.94 -31.12 10.71
CA VAL A 1018 -18.73 -32.30 10.29
C VAL A 1018 -19.83 -32.65 11.29
N GLU A 1019 -19.57 -32.55 12.60
CA GLU A 1019 -20.63 -32.67 13.62
C GLU A 1019 -21.69 -31.56 13.45
N GLY A 1020 -21.27 -30.34 13.09
CA GLY A 1020 -22.15 -29.24 12.71
C GLY A 1020 -23.02 -29.57 11.48
N PHE A 1021 -22.43 -30.17 10.44
CA PHE A 1021 -23.17 -30.61 9.24
C PHE A 1021 -24.23 -31.66 9.56
N ILE A 1022 -23.90 -32.66 10.39
CA ILE A 1022 -24.81 -33.75 10.78
C ILE A 1022 -25.96 -33.21 11.64
N ARG A 1023 -25.68 -32.28 12.56
CA ARG A 1023 -26.73 -31.61 13.33
C ARG A 1023 -27.66 -30.80 12.43
N LEU A 1024 -27.09 -29.99 11.54
CA LEU A 1024 -27.88 -29.18 10.59
C LEU A 1024 -28.74 -30.05 9.66
N MET A 1025 -28.24 -31.21 9.20
CA MET A 1025 -29.04 -32.14 8.39
C MET A 1025 -30.22 -32.75 9.16
N ASN A 1026 -30.04 -33.09 10.44
CA ASN A 1026 -31.06 -33.78 11.22
C ASN A 1026 -32.02 -32.82 11.96
N GLN A 1027 -31.71 -31.54 12.04
CA GLN A 1027 -32.66 -30.48 12.45
C GLN A 1027 -33.63 -30.11 11.33
N ASP A 1028 -34.77 -29.52 11.68
CA ASP A 1028 -35.81 -29.06 10.74
C ASP A 1028 -35.70 -27.57 10.35
N PHE A 1029 -34.58 -26.91 10.69
CA PHE A 1029 -34.32 -25.53 10.32
C PHE A 1029 -33.99 -25.39 8.83
N ILE A 1030 -34.72 -24.54 8.11
CA ILE A 1030 -34.53 -24.26 6.67
C ILE A 1030 -33.98 -22.85 6.49
N GLY A 1031 -32.67 -22.76 6.21
CA GLY A 1031 -31.95 -21.51 6.01
C GLY A 1031 -30.43 -21.70 6.02
N PRO A 1032 -29.64 -20.64 5.74
CA PRO A 1032 -28.19 -20.64 5.93
C PRO A 1032 -27.82 -20.53 7.42
N VAL A 1033 -26.73 -21.20 7.80
CA VAL A 1033 -26.14 -21.18 9.15
C VAL A 1033 -24.61 -21.08 9.05
N ASN A 1034 -23.99 -20.06 9.65
CA ASN A 1034 -22.54 -20.03 9.81
C ASN A 1034 -22.10 -21.17 10.75
N ILE A 1035 -21.16 -22.01 10.31
CA ILE A 1035 -20.55 -23.06 11.14
C ILE A 1035 -19.04 -22.90 10.99
N GLY A 1036 -18.44 -22.34 12.04
CA GLY A 1036 -17.04 -21.97 12.11
C GLY A 1036 -16.63 -21.74 13.55
N ASN A 1037 -15.41 -21.25 13.76
CA ASN A 1037 -14.93 -20.91 15.10
C ASN A 1037 -14.54 -19.43 15.13
N PRO A 1038 -14.96 -18.65 16.14
CA PRO A 1038 -14.65 -17.22 16.26
C PRO A 1038 -13.21 -16.90 16.76
N GLY A 1039 -12.19 -17.72 16.43
CA GLY A 1039 -10.76 -17.38 16.64
C GLY A 1039 -9.82 -17.31 15.40
N GLU A 1040 -8.72 -16.58 15.58
CA GLU A 1040 -7.89 -15.72 14.69
C GLU A 1040 -7.07 -16.24 13.46
N TYR A 1041 -5.87 -16.83 13.72
CA TYR A 1041 -4.57 -16.72 13.00
C TYR A 1041 -4.64 -16.23 11.54
N THR A 1042 -3.87 -15.18 11.31
CA THR A 1042 -2.49 -15.27 10.80
C THR A 1042 -2.05 -16.58 10.09
N ILE A 1043 -1.37 -16.46 8.96
CA ILE A 1043 -1.09 -17.61 8.08
C ILE A 1043 0.01 -18.51 8.65
N LEU A 1044 0.66 -18.15 9.75
CA LEU A 1044 2.09 -18.39 9.88
C LEU A 1044 2.56 -18.94 11.23
N GLU A 1045 1.90 -18.56 12.33
CA GLU A 1045 1.92 -19.38 13.55
C GLU A 1045 1.46 -20.81 13.22
N LEU A 1046 0.56 -20.92 12.23
CA LEU A 1046 0.20 -22.14 11.54
C LEU A 1046 1.39 -22.78 10.80
N ALA A 1047 2.13 -22.02 10.00
CA ALA A 1047 3.32 -22.51 9.28
C ALA A 1047 4.37 -23.10 10.22
N GLN A 1048 4.71 -22.41 11.31
CA GLN A 1048 5.75 -22.84 12.25
C GLN A 1048 5.30 -24.00 13.13
N LYS A 1049 4.05 -24.03 13.61
CA LYS A 1049 3.52 -25.23 14.26
C LYS A 1049 3.53 -26.42 13.32
N ILE A 1050 3.20 -26.22 12.06
CA ILE A 1050 3.30 -27.26 11.04
C ILE A 1050 4.76 -27.71 10.87
N GLN A 1051 5.70 -26.80 10.62
CA GLN A 1051 7.13 -27.07 10.47
C GLN A 1051 7.66 -27.92 11.64
N GLN A 1052 7.50 -27.45 12.89
CA GLN A 1052 7.94 -28.16 14.08
C GLN A 1052 7.30 -29.56 14.23
N MET A 1053 6.00 -29.67 13.95
CA MET A 1053 5.27 -30.94 14.09
C MET A 1053 5.51 -31.91 12.92
N VAL A 1054 6.05 -31.43 11.79
CA VAL A 1054 6.30 -32.18 10.54
C VAL A 1054 7.78 -32.52 10.31
N ASN A 1055 8.60 -31.50 10.16
CA ASN A 1055 9.99 -31.55 9.71
C ASN A 1055 10.67 -30.24 10.14
N PRO A 1056 11.40 -30.23 11.28
CA PRO A 1056 12.04 -29.02 11.80
C PRO A 1056 13.07 -28.41 10.83
N ASP A 1057 13.68 -29.23 9.98
CA ASP A 1057 14.71 -28.81 9.02
C ASP A 1057 14.13 -28.21 7.72
N ALA A 1058 12.80 -28.13 7.58
CA ALA A 1058 12.15 -27.53 6.41
C ALA A 1058 12.21 -25.98 6.48
N GLU A 1059 12.92 -25.38 5.52
CA GLU A 1059 13.04 -23.92 5.33
C GLU A 1059 11.66 -23.24 5.13
N ILE A 1060 11.55 -21.93 5.38
CA ILE A 1060 10.34 -21.15 5.07
C ILE A 1060 10.70 -19.92 4.23
N THR A 1061 9.85 -19.61 3.24
CA THR A 1061 10.07 -18.64 2.16
C THR A 1061 8.84 -17.75 1.94
N PHE A 1062 9.03 -16.55 1.39
CA PHE A 1062 7.99 -15.53 1.23
C PHE A 1062 7.74 -15.13 -0.23
N LYS A 1063 6.52 -14.69 -0.53
CA LYS A 1063 6.08 -14.16 -1.83
C LYS A 1063 5.06 -13.02 -1.63
N PRO A 1064 4.89 -12.09 -2.58
CA PRO A 1064 3.92 -10.99 -2.44
C PRO A 1064 2.47 -11.45 -2.18
N LEU A 1065 1.69 -10.62 -1.48
CA LEU A 1065 0.28 -10.87 -1.18
C LEU A 1065 -0.59 -10.72 -2.46
N PRO A 1066 -1.52 -11.65 -2.75
CA PRO A 1066 -2.43 -11.52 -3.91
C PRO A 1066 -3.43 -10.37 -3.76
N GLN A 1067 -3.82 -9.75 -4.88
CA GLN A 1067 -4.71 -8.57 -4.89
C GLN A 1067 -6.16 -8.87 -4.47
N ASP A 1068 -6.57 -10.15 -4.48
CA ASP A 1068 -7.95 -10.59 -4.21
C ASP A 1068 -8.09 -11.33 -2.86
N ASP A 1069 -7.07 -11.32 -1.99
CA ASP A 1069 -7.08 -12.07 -0.73
C ASP A 1069 -7.67 -11.20 0.41
N PRO A 1070 -8.91 -11.47 0.89
CA PRO A 1070 -9.67 -10.57 1.74
C PRO A 1070 -9.00 -10.36 3.11
N LYS A 1071 -9.05 -9.13 3.62
CA LYS A 1071 -8.17 -8.66 4.70
C LYS A 1071 -8.57 -9.22 6.06
N GLN A 1072 -9.67 -8.69 6.61
CA GLN A 1072 -10.48 -9.32 7.63
C GLN A 1072 -11.65 -10.04 6.95
N ARG A 1073 -12.26 -10.96 7.69
CA ARG A 1073 -13.65 -11.43 7.61
C ARG A 1073 -14.03 -11.81 9.08
N GLN A 1074 -15.28 -12.00 9.54
CA GLN A 1074 -15.57 -12.54 10.91
C GLN A 1074 -16.93 -13.27 11.02
N PRO A 1075 -17.13 -14.38 11.78
CA PRO A 1075 -18.31 -15.26 11.64
C PRO A 1075 -19.28 -15.15 12.82
N ASP A 1076 -20.50 -14.70 12.57
CA ASP A 1076 -21.56 -14.81 13.58
C ASP A 1076 -22.13 -16.25 13.60
N ILE A 1077 -21.69 -17.08 14.56
CA ILE A 1077 -22.20 -18.45 14.76
C ILE A 1077 -23.48 -18.54 15.60
N THR A 1078 -24.18 -17.41 15.84
CA THR A 1078 -25.39 -17.36 16.68
C THR A 1078 -26.48 -18.33 16.21
N ARG A 1079 -26.66 -18.56 14.89
CA ARG A 1079 -27.63 -19.56 14.40
C ARG A 1079 -27.22 -20.99 14.72
N ALA A 1080 -25.92 -21.32 14.66
CA ALA A 1080 -25.45 -22.66 15.02
C ALA A 1080 -25.63 -22.93 16.51
N LYS A 1081 -25.32 -21.96 17.37
CA LYS A 1081 -25.62 -22.06 18.81
C LYS A 1081 -27.12 -22.20 19.07
N LYS A 1082 -27.95 -21.35 18.45
CA LYS A 1082 -29.41 -21.29 18.67
C LYS A 1082 -30.19 -22.51 18.14
N TYR A 1083 -29.92 -22.94 16.91
CA TYR A 1083 -30.73 -23.97 16.23
C TYR A 1083 -30.09 -25.36 16.23
N LEU A 1084 -28.76 -25.47 16.44
CA LEU A 1084 -28.04 -26.75 16.43
C LEU A 1084 -27.43 -27.12 17.80
N GLY A 1085 -27.45 -26.19 18.77
CA GLY A 1085 -26.74 -26.36 20.05
C GLY A 1085 -25.23 -26.59 19.85
N TRP A 1086 -24.66 -26.02 18.79
CA TRP A 1086 -23.31 -26.31 18.30
C TRP A 1086 -22.37 -25.12 18.49
N GLU A 1087 -21.15 -25.43 18.89
CA GLU A 1087 -19.98 -24.57 18.90
C GLU A 1087 -18.73 -25.45 18.72
N PRO A 1088 -17.59 -24.91 18.25
CA PRO A 1088 -16.35 -25.67 18.08
C PRO A 1088 -15.76 -26.14 19.42
N THR A 1089 -15.06 -27.27 19.41
CA THR A 1089 -14.55 -27.93 20.62
C THR A 1089 -13.11 -28.40 20.55
N VAL A 1090 -12.51 -28.50 19.36
CA VAL A 1090 -11.14 -28.99 19.20
C VAL A 1090 -10.16 -27.82 19.07
N PRO A 1091 -9.13 -27.72 19.93
CA PRO A 1091 -8.09 -26.72 19.80
C PRO A 1091 -7.14 -26.97 18.62
N LEU A 1092 -6.49 -25.89 18.21
CA LEU A 1092 -5.35 -25.84 17.29
C LEU A 1092 -4.45 -27.08 17.23
N GLN A 1093 -3.85 -27.40 18.37
CA GLN A 1093 -2.64 -28.23 18.35
C GLN A 1093 -3.00 -29.71 18.15
N ASP A 1094 -4.14 -30.12 18.70
CA ASP A 1094 -4.65 -31.48 18.61
C ASP A 1094 -5.10 -31.82 17.18
N GLY A 1095 -5.76 -30.88 16.51
CA GLY A 1095 -6.17 -31.06 15.12
C GLY A 1095 -5.04 -30.94 14.09
N LEU A 1096 -4.00 -30.11 14.35
CA LEU A 1096 -2.79 -30.10 13.53
C LEU A 1096 -2.11 -31.47 13.55
N LYS A 1097 -1.96 -32.06 14.75
CA LYS A 1097 -1.33 -33.37 14.94
C LYS A 1097 -2.00 -34.45 14.09
N LEU A 1098 -3.33 -34.54 14.16
CA LEU A 1098 -4.14 -35.50 13.38
C LEU A 1098 -4.08 -35.25 11.87
N THR A 1099 -3.90 -34.00 11.43
CA THR A 1099 -3.72 -33.67 10.00
C THR A 1099 -2.36 -34.12 9.49
N ILE A 1100 -1.32 -33.84 10.25
CA ILE A 1100 0.07 -34.16 9.92
C ILE A 1100 0.29 -35.67 9.86
N GLU A 1101 -0.37 -36.43 10.72
CA GLU A 1101 -0.31 -37.90 10.74
C GLU A 1101 -0.94 -38.53 9.49
N ASP A 1102 -2.11 -38.04 9.02
CA ASP A 1102 -2.67 -38.45 7.73
C ASP A 1102 -1.68 -38.16 6.59
N PHE A 1103 -1.21 -36.91 6.45
CA PHE A 1103 -0.31 -36.52 5.36
C PHE A 1103 1.00 -37.35 5.36
N ARG A 1104 1.58 -37.64 6.54
CA ARG A 1104 2.75 -38.52 6.70
C ARG A 1104 2.53 -39.92 6.15
N GLU A 1105 1.33 -40.48 6.36
CA GLU A 1105 0.97 -41.80 5.84
C GLU A 1105 0.80 -41.78 4.31
N ARG A 1106 0.17 -40.73 3.75
CA ARG A 1106 -0.12 -40.67 2.30
C ARG A 1106 1.17 -40.56 1.48
N LEU A 1107 2.13 -39.75 1.94
CA LEU A 1107 3.38 -39.50 1.20
C LEU A 1107 4.34 -40.70 1.20
N LYS A 1108 4.46 -41.43 2.30
CA LYS A 1108 5.31 -42.64 2.39
C LYS A 1108 4.89 -43.77 1.43
N LEU A 1109 3.66 -43.73 0.92
CA LEU A 1109 3.13 -44.67 -0.08
C LEU A 1109 3.51 -44.31 -1.52
N ILE A 1110 4.13 -43.15 -1.75
CA ILE A 1110 4.53 -42.66 -3.09
C ILE A 1110 6.00 -42.99 -3.38
N ASP A 1111 6.90 -42.87 -2.40
CA ASP A 1111 8.35 -43.15 -2.55
C ASP A 1111 8.69 -44.65 -2.75
N ASN A 1112 7.70 -45.53 -2.82
CA ASN A 1112 7.84 -46.98 -3.03
C ASN A 1112 7.07 -47.49 -4.26
N GLY A 1113 6.80 -46.60 -5.24
CA GLY A 1113 6.04 -46.89 -6.47
C GLY A 1113 6.89 -46.90 -7.73
#